data_AF-A0A497YE77-F1
#
_entry.id   AF-A0A497YE77-F1
#
_cell.length_a   1.000
_cell.length_b   1.000
_cell.length_c   1.000
_cell.angle_alpha   90.00
_cell.angle_beta   90.00
_cell.angle_gamma   90.00
#
_symmetry.space_group_name_H-M   'P 1'
#
loop_
_entity.id
_entity.type
_entity.pdbx_description
1 polymer ?
#
loop_
_entity_poly.entity_id
_entity_poly.type
_entity_poly.pdbx_seq_one_letter_code
_entity_poly.pdbx_strand_id
1 'polypeptide(L)'
;MQDKFRRWLLKAEETTDRWTSHKWFRRFKITTGVIWNLAIILAIILVAGGVFAASAGAGYFASLVDEEQLRTEEEMLSDIYSYEETSQLYFADNTYLGKLQTDLDREETTLEDVSDVAIDAVLATEDEYFFEHEGIVPKAIMRGLFQDVSNSDSQSGGSTLTQQLIKNQILTNEVSYERKAKEILLAMRLEKFMNKEDIMEAYLNIIPYGRNSAGTNIAGIETAAKGIFDVPASDLNLPQAAFIAGIPKAPFSYTPYTNRGEVKEEAGLEPGLNRMKTVLYRMLETGYITEAEYQEALEYDIVADFRTGETRSYEDHPFVTAELEKRATRIIMDVLAEQNGIDPETLDQDQNLYEEYAILADRAVRSNGYRIHSSINKELYIAQEKTQKAYQGYGTTLSEDYIDEDGETKTRQLPVQVGSVTLENDTGRILSFVGGRDHEIENLNHATQAYRSIGSTVKPLLVYGPALENGLIGAGSPVVDVKFTMNDNGNSYEPTNFIPTSEQGIMPARDALAQSQNLPALRLFAQMRDDMPIQYLIDNGFSRVDEGDGVVSSALGGGIEGSVEEVANAYAALANGGKHMETTMIDKIEDADGNVIYEHEAEAKDVFTPQASYVLTDMLRDVFKTDRGTANRANGMLKFNADFAGKTGTTQETRDVWLVGYNPNITMGVWLGYDKEKYSLDNFRNQNLQPSVRVNQLWANLMNATYDVAPDAIGSGDKFQEPDGIVSRSFCGISGFAPNEACKKAGLVRSDLFIADIMTPKDGDDSLSSGSYTTINGKRYAALSNTPSEFVSGGGLGVSEEYVDRMLAPFGGDAGKLFPGSSRFSNVVSSAKFDADSAAPAPVGTSINGRTITWSDSASNDVVGYRVFRGGSRVASVSESSSNSFSAPGPGTYTVVAVDITGRQSAASNGVTIAAPKPEPAPEPEPAPAPEPEPEREETPAPAQETERQEPEEEPAEEEPAEETPAPEEPEEEPEEEEEAPPEEPEEPEQPEEQSEPDTETPENEEDAA
;
A
#
# COMPACT_ATOMS: atom_id res chain seq x y z
N MET A 1 72.03 79.11 64.58
CA MET A 1 71.69 77.68 64.27
C MET A 1 72.92 76.86 63.87
N GLN A 2 73.71 77.29 62.87
CA GLN A 2 74.92 76.58 62.39
C GLN A 2 75.78 75.95 63.50
N ASP A 3 76.05 76.64 64.61
CA ASP A 3 76.90 76.13 65.68
C ASP A 3 76.32 74.95 66.49
N LYS A 4 74.99 74.78 66.53
CA LYS A 4 74.36 73.52 67.01
C LYS A 4 74.48 72.40 65.97
N PHE A 5 74.30 72.72 64.70
CA PHE A 5 74.41 71.74 63.60
C PHE A 5 75.85 71.22 63.46
N ARG A 6 76.85 72.10 63.58
CA ARG A 6 78.27 71.76 63.58
C ARG A 6 78.66 70.89 64.79
N ARG A 7 78.12 71.18 65.98
CA ARG A 7 78.29 70.32 67.16
C ARG A 7 77.56 68.98 67.04
N TRP A 8 76.42 68.92 66.36
CA TRP A 8 75.72 67.66 66.08
C TRP A 8 76.49 66.81 65.06
N LEU A 9 76.97 67.41 63.97
CA LEU A 9 77.86 66.77 62.99
C LEU A 9 79.13 66.23 63.64
N LEU A 10 79.87 67.04 64.41
CA LEU A 10 81.07 66.59 65.10
C LEU A 10 80.79 65.44 66.07
N LYS A 11 79.63 65.44 66.75
CA LYS A 11 79.23 64.31 67.62
C LYS A 11 78.86 63.07 66.83
N ALA A 12 78.20 63.22 65.68
CA ALA A 12 77.85 62.13 64.78
C ALA A 12 79.12 61.49 64.19
N GLU A 13 80.06 62.32 63.72
CA GLU A 13 81.38 61.97 63.20
C GLU A 13 82.20 61.22 64.27
N GLU A 14 82.30 61.77 65.49
CA GLU A 14 82.96 61.12 66.65
C GLU A 14 82.30 59.78 67.04
N THR A 15 80.96 59.68 67.02
CA THR A 15 80.29 58.39 67.24
C THR A 15 80.49 57.40 66.10
N THR A 16 80.60 57.88 64.86
CA THR A 16 80.81 57.03 63.68
C THR A 16 82.24 56.47 63.71
N ASP A 17 83.23 57.29 64.01
CA ASP A 17 84.63 56.85 64.16
C ASP A 17 84.85 55.93 65.37
N ARG A 18 84.14 56.15 66.48
CA ARG A 18 84.12 55.17 67.59
C ARG A 18 83.49 53.83 67.21
N TRP A 19 82.59 53.80 66.22
CA TRP A 19 81.97 52.55 65.74
C TRP A 19 82.84 51.88 64.67
N THR A 20 83.38 52.62 63.70
CA THR A 20 84.20 52.11 62.59
C THR A 20 85.59 51.63 63.01
N SER A 21 86.16 52.20 64.08
CA SER A 21 87.50 51.85 64.58
C SER A 21 87.57 50.53 65.34
N HIS A 22 86.45 49.95 65.79
CA HIS A 22 86.44 48.63 66.43
C HIS A 22 86.63 47.50 65.41
N LYS A 23 87.48 46.50 65.74
CA LYS A 23 87.80 45.35 64.88
C LYS A 23 86.57 44.53 64.45
N TRP A 24 85.50 44.56 65.24
CA TRP A 24 84.16 44.04 64.89
C TRP A 24 83.65 44.68 63.59
N PHE A 25 83.67 46.01 63.47
CA PHE A 25 82.94 46.71 62.41
C PHE A 25 83.45 46.39 60.99
N ARG A 26 84.76 46.15 60.83
CA ARG A 26 85.30 45.61 59.57
C ARG A 26 84.71 44.23 59.23
N ARG A 27 84.58 43.32 60.21
CA ARG A 27 83.93 42.02 59.98
C ARG A 27 82.45 42.20 59.63
N PHE A 28 81.73 43.06 60.34
CA PHE A 28 80.30 43.32 60.10
C PHE A 28 80.05 43.89 58.69
N LYS A 29 80.82 44.91 58.26
CA LYS A 29 80.72 45.49 56.92
C LYS A 29 81.10 44.49 55.81
N ILE A 30 82.03 43.56 56.08
CA ILE A 30 82.35 42.47 55.16
C ILE A 30 81.20 41.45 55.11
N THR A 31 80.63 41.02 56.25
CA THR A 31 79.51 40.07 56.24
C THR A 31 78.25 40.65 55.61
N THR A 32 77.90 41.93 55.85
CA THR A 32 76.75 42.55 55.17
C THR A 32 77.01 42.74 53.67
N GLY A 33 78.24 43.06 53.27
CA GLY A 33 78.61 43.11 51.84
C GLY A 33 78.57 41.75 51.16
N VAL A 34 79.00 40.68 51.85
CA VAL A 34 78.90 39.30 51.34
C VAL A 34 77.45 38.84 51.27
N ILE A 35 76.63 39.10 52.29
CA ILE A 35 75.18 38.77 52.29
C ILE A 35 74.46 39.54 51.18
N TRP A 36 74.77 40.82 50.98
CA TRP A 36 74.19 41.63 49.90
C TRP A 36 74.60 41.13 48.51
N ASN A 37 75.88 40.80 48.31
CA ASN A 37 76.33 40.22 47.05
C ASN A 37 75.74 38.82 46.80
N LEU A 38 75.57 37.99 47.84
CA LEU A 38 74.87 36.70 47.74
C LEU A 38 73.37 36.89 47.43
N ALA A 39 72.72 37.91 47.99
CA ALA A 39 71.34 38.26 47.66
C ALA A 39 71.20 38.76 46.22
N ILE A 40 72.16 39.54 45.71
CA ILE A 40 72.21 39.94 44.29
C ILE A 40 72.46 38.73 43.39
N ILE A 41 73.39 37.83 43.73
CA ILE A 41 73.64 36.61 42.97
C ILE A 41 72.39 35.71 42.96
N LEU A 42 71.72 35.55 44.10
CA LEU A 42 70.46 34.82 44.19
C LEU A 42 69.36 35.47 43.35
N ALA A 43 69.22 36.80 43.37
CA ALA A 43 68.26 37.53 42.54
C ALA A 43 68.57 37.38 41.04
N ILE A 44 69.84 37.42 40.63
CA ILE A 44 70.26 37.16 39.25
C ILE A 44 69.96 35.71 38.84
N ILE A 45 70.20 34.73 39.72
CA ILE A 45 69.87 33.33 39.47
C ILE A 45 68.35 33.13 39.37
N LEU A 46 67.55 33.78 40.22
CA LEU A 46 66.08 33.71 40.16
C LEU A 46 65.52 34.38 38.91
N VAL A 47 66.05 35.54 38.50
CA VAL A 47 65.63 36.22 37.26
C VAL A 47 66.08 35.43 36.02
N ALA A 48 67.32 34.95 35.96
CA ALA A 48 67.80 34.14 34.83
C ALA A 48 67.09 32.80 34.75
N GLY A 49 66.82 32.15 35.89
CA GLY A 49 66.03 30.92 35.97
C GLY A 49 64.56 31.13 35.59
N GLY A 50 63.96 32.25 36.01
CA GLY A 50 62.60 32.62 35.62
C GLY A 50 62.46 32.93 34.13
N VAL A 51 63.42 33.65 33.54
CA VAL A 51 63.49 33.88 32.09
C VAL A 51 63.70 32.57 31.34
N PHE A 52 64.62 31.70 31.80
CA PHE A 52 64.83 30.39 31.20
C PHE A 52 63.57 29.51 31.25
N ALA A 53 62.89 29.46 32.41
CA ALA A 53 61.64 28.71 32.56
C ALA A 53 60.52 29.27 31.67
N ALA A 54 60.38 30.59 31.57
CA ALA A 54 59.41 31.22 30.68
C ALA A 54 59.72 30.96 29.20
N SER A 55 61.00 31.04 28.78
CA SER A 55 61.41 30.72 27.41
C SER A 55 61.24 29.23 27.07
N ALA A 56 61.53 28.33 28.01
CA ALA A 56 61.32 26.89 27.83
C ALA A 56 59.82 26.55 27.77
N GLY A 57 58.99 27.14 28.63
CA GLY A 57 57.54 26.96 28.63
C GLY A 57 56.88 27.50 27.35
N ALA A 58 57.28 28.70 26.91
CA ALA A 58 56.80 29.27 25.64
C ALA A 58 57.25 28.47 24.42
N GLY A 59 58.49 27.96 24.42
CA GLY A 59 58.98 27.06 23.37
C GLY A 59 58.24 25.73 23.34
N TYR A 60 57.92 25.15 24.50
CA TYR A 60 57.14 23.92 24.60
C TYR A 60 55.68 24.13 24.17
N PHE A 61 55.04 25.23 24.58
CA PHE A 61 53.70 25.60 24.11
C PHE A 61 53.67 25.76 22.58
N ALA A 62 54.68 26.42 22.00
CA ALA A 62 54.78 26.56 20.54
C ALA A 62 54.88 25.21 19.82
N SER A 63 55.62 24.23 20.36
CA SER A 63 55.69 22.85 19.84
C SER A 63 54.50 21.94 20.22
N LEU A 64 53.39 22.54 20.68
CA LEU A 64 52.10 21.87 20.88
C LEU A 64 50.99 22.49 19.99
N VAL A 65 51.33 23.51 19.20
CA VAL A 65 50.40 24.27 18.35
C VAL A 65 51.01 24.64 16.98
N ASP A 66 52.16 24.06 16.62
CA ASP A 66 52.85 24.33 15.35
C ASP A 66 52.23 23.59 14.15
N GLU A 67 51.49 22.52 14.40
CA GLU A 67 50.63 21.87 13.40
C GLU A 67 49.22 22.49 13.29
N GLU A 68 48.84 23.42 14.18
CA GLU A 68 47.52 24.08 14.13
C GLU A 68 47.49 25.14 13.01
N GLN A 69 46.56 24.99 12.07
CA GLN A 69 46.44 25.93 10.95
C GLN A 69 45.79 27.25 11.39
N LEU A 70 46.19 28.36 10.76
CA LEU A 70 45.70 29.70 11.08
C LEU A 70 44.30 29.95 10.50
N ARG A 71 43.28 29.29 11.05
CA ARG A 71 41.86 29.49 10.71
C ARG A 71 41.52 30.98 10.64
N THR A 72 40.88 31.40 9.57
CA THR A 72 40.35 32.75 9.36
C THR A 72 39.21 33.05 10.33
N GLU A 73 38.73 34.30 10.29
CA GLU A 73 37.54 34.74 11.00
C GLU A 73 36.30 34.01 10.47
N GLU A 74 36.13 33.97 9.15
CA GLU A 74 35.01 33.30 8.46
C GLU A 74 34.94 31.79 8.73
N GLU A 75 36.06 31.07 8.62
CA GLU A 75 36.14 29.63 8.99
C GLU A 75 35.80 29.41 10.47
N MET A 76 36.38 30.22 11.37
CA MET A 76 36.20 30.04 12.81
C MET A 76 34.79 30.40 13.30
N LEU A 77 34.13 31.37 12.66
CA LEU A 77 32.72 31.66 12.96
C LEU A 77 31.81 30.58 12.37
N SER A 78 32.11 30.05 11.18
CA SER A 78 31.38 28.91 10.61
C SER A 78 31.52 27.64 11.47
N ASP A 79 32.71 27.38 12.04
CA ASP A 79 32.93 26.27 12.98
C ASP A 79 32.11 26.42 14.29
N ILE A 80 31.67 27.64 14.64
CA ILE A 80 31.01 27.96 15.92
C ILE A 80 29.49 28.10 15.77
N TYR A 81 29.02 28.73 14.70
CA TYR A 81 27.60 28.89 14.39
C TYR A 81 27.01 27.69 13.60
N SER A 82 27.78 26.62 13.38
CA SER A 82 27.29 25.35 12.83
C SER A 82 26.48 24.58 13.89
N TYR A 83 25.35 25.14 14.32
CA TYR A 83 24.44 24.49 15.25
C TYR A 83 23.67 23.37 14.53
N GLU A 84 23.94 22.12 14.90
CA GLU A 84 23.12 20.99 14.48
C GLU A 84 21.74 21.10 15.15
N GLU A 85 20.70 21.43 14.38
CA GLU A 85 19.30 21.49 14.82
C GLU A 85 18.52 20.26 14.34
N THR A 86 17.68 19.69 15.21
CA THR A 86 16.89 18.51 14.83
C THR A 86 15.62 18.90 14.08
N SER A 87 15.56 18.51 12.81
CA SER A 87 14.42 18.76 11.91
C SER A 87 13.08 18.20 12.42
N GLN A 88 12.00 18.86 12.02
CA GLN A 88 10.66 18.71 12.56
C GLN A 88 9.68 18.21 11.48
N LEU A 89 8.93 17.14 11.78
CA LEU A 89 7.89 16.60 10.91
C LEU A 89 6.52 17.16 11.27
N TYR A 90 5.71 17.43 10.25
CA TYR A 90 4.31 17.85 10.37
C TYR A 90 3.42 16.98 9.47
N PHE A 91 2.27 16.59 10.02
CA PHE A 91 1.09 16.21 9.24
C PHE A 91 0.52 17.41 8.48
N ALA A 92 -0.49 17.16 7.65
CA ALA A 92 -1.26 18.19 6.96
C ALA A 92 -1.79 19.29 7.90
N ASP A 93 -2.12 20.43 7.31
CA ASP A 93 -2.58 21.65 8.01
C ASP A 93 -1.57 22.18 9.07
N ASN A 94 -0.29 21.87 8.90
CA ASN A 94 0.82 22.16 9.82
C ASN A 94 0.64 21.51 11.20
N THR A 95 -0.03 20.35 11.26
CA THR A 95 -0.25 19.64 12.53
C THR A 95 1.00 18.88 12.94
N TYR A 96 1.69 19.33 13.98
CA TYR A 96 2.94 18.71 14.45
C TYR A 96 2.85 17.18 14.64
N LEU A 97 3.85 16.48 14.12
CA LEU A 97 4.05 15.03 14.26
C LEU A 97 5.13 14.76 15.30
N GLY A 98 6.29 15.41 15.17
CA GLY A 98 7.41 15.30 16.10
C GLY A 98 8.76 15.60 15.44
N LYS A 99 9.84 15.65 16.23
CA LYS A 99 11.22 15.72 15.72
C LYS A 99 11.64 14.41 15.02
N LEU A 100 12.61 14.48 14.12
CA LEU A 100 13.35 13.30 13.64
C LEU A 100 14.25 12.71 14.73
N GLN A 101 14.73 11.48 14.55
CA GLN A 101 15.67 10.88 15.49
C GLN A 101 17.12 11.25 15.15
N THR A 102 17.77 11.89 16.12
CA THR A 102 19.18 12.33 16.11
C THR A 102 19.93 11.78 17.31
N ASP A 103 21.27 11.72 17.23
CA ASP A 103 22.13 11.39 18.38
C ASP A 103 22.15 12.53 19.43
N LEU A 104 21.80 13.75 19.02
CA LEU A 104 21.76 14.96 19.84
C LEU A 104 20.61 15.86 19.36
N ASP A 105 19.67 16.15 20.25
CA ASP A 105 18.63 17.16 20.01
C ASP A 105 19.09 18.55 20.47
N ARG A 106 18.71 19.57 19.69
CA ARG A 106 18.99 20.99 19.92
C ARG A 106 17.87 21.84 19.29
N GLU A 107 17.63 22.99 19.91
CA GLU A 107 16.86 24.11 19.41
C GLU A 107 17.65 25.39 19.75
N GLU A 108 17.89 26.27 18.78
CA GLU A 108 18.58 27.55 18.97
C GLU A 108 17.70 28.56 19.73
N THR A 109 18.33 29.41 20.54
CA THR A 109 17.67 30.59 21.13
C THR A 109 18.62 31.79 21.16
N THR A 110 18.08 33.00 21.15
CA THR A 110 18.89 34.23 21.28
C THR A 110 19.24 34.50 22.74
N LEU A 111 20.29 35.27 23.00
CA LEU A 111 20.64 35.68 24.36
C LEU A 111 19.57 36.58 25.02
N GLU A 112 18.73 37.26 24.22
CA GLU A 112 17.59 38.05 24.73
C GLU A 112 16.42 37.17 25.19
N ASP A 113 16.31 35.93 24.69
CA ASP A 113 15.26 34.96 25.00
C ASP A 113 15.68 33.96 26.11
N VAL A 114 16.75 34.24 26.85
CA VAL A 114 17.22 33.46 28.02
C VAL A 114 17.04 34.26 29.31
N SER A 115 16.50 33.63 30.36
CA SER A 115 16.34 34.22 31.70
C SER A 115 17.66 34.78 32.24
N ASP A 116 17.67 36.06 32.66
CA ASP A 116 18.79 36.71 33.38
C ASP A 116 19.36 35.81 34.48
N VAL A 117 18.47 35.11 35.20
CA VAL A 117 18.81 34.24 36.33
C VAL A 117 19.56 32.98 35.89
N ALA A 118 19.33 32.50 34.67
CA ALA A 118 20.09 31.39 34.07
C ALA A 118 21.48 31.83 33.59
N ILE A 119 21.59 33.03 33.02
CA ILE A 119 22.86 33.65 32.64
C ILE A 119 23.74 33.86 33.90
N ASP A 120 23.17 34.44 34.96
CA ASP A 120 23.82 34.61 36.27
C ASP A 120 24.22 33.27 36.90
N ALA A 121 23.39 32.23 36.78
CA ALA A 121 23.68 30.89 37.31
C ALA A 121 24.88 30.22 36.61
N VAL A 122 24.99 30.38 35.28
CA VAL A 122 26.14 29.90 34.50
C VAL A 122 27.39 30.70 34.86
N LEU A 123 27.31 32.05 34.87
CA LEU A 123 28.43 32.93 35.24
C LEU A 123 28.97 32.63 36.64
N ALA A 124 28.11 32.55 37.67
CA ALA A 124 28.52 32.26 39.05
C ALA A 124 29.22 30.89 39.22
N THR A 125 28.91 29.94 38.34
CA THR A 125 29.30 28.54 38.48
C THR A 125 30.54 28.19 37.67
N GLU A 126 30.56 28.57 36.39
CA GLU A 126 31.57 28.16 35.42
C GLU A 126 32.62 29.24 35.17
N ASP A 127 32.25 30.53 35.13
CA ASP A 127 33.20 31.61 34.81
C ASP A 127 32.82 32.99 35.41
N GLU A 128 33.06 33.14 36.71
CA GLU A 128 32.81 34.35 37.52
C GLU A 128 33.41 35.64 36.94
N TYR A 129 34.47 35.51 36.13
CA TYR A 129 35.25 36.62 35.57
C TYR A 129 35.15 36.71 34.04
N PHE A 130 34.12 36.09 33.43
CA PHE A 130 33.95 36.00 31.98
C PHE A 130 34.13 37.35 31.27
N PHE A 131 33.45 38.41 31.74
CA PHE A 131 33.55 39.76 31.15
C PHE A 131 34.87 40.51 31.45
N GLU A 132 35.74 40.01 32.35
CA GLU A 132 37.03 40.65 32.67
C GLU A 132 38.20 40.12 31.82
N HIS A 133 38.11 38.91 31.26
CA HIS A 133 39.24 38.22 30.65
C HIS A 133 39.22 38.22 29.11
N GLU A 134 40.39 38.05 28.48
CA GLU A 134 40.53 37.83 27.04
C GLU A 134 40.79 36.33 26.76
N GLY A 135 39.72 35.55 26.60
CA GLY A 135 39.70 34.11 26.30
C GLY A 135 40.16 33.18 27.43
N ILE A 136 41.08 33.62 28.29
CA ILE A 136 41.70 32.81 29.34
C ILE A 136 41.91 33.58 30.65
N VAL A 137 41.92 32.87 31.79
CA VAL A 137 42.31 33.42 33.09
C VAL A 137 43.74 32.95 33.46
N PRO A 138 44.81 33.77 33.28
CA PRO A 138 46.19 33.31 33.46
C PRO A 138 46.52 32.88 34.89
N LYS A 139 45.82 33.45 35.89
CA LYS A 139 45.92 33.04 37.30
C LYS A 139 45.45 31.59 37.50
N ALA A 140 44.41 31.17 36.78
CA ALA A 140 43.84 29.82 36.89
C ALA A 140 44.77 28.78 36.23
N ILE A 141 45.33 29.08 35.06
CA ILE A 141 46.33 28.23 34.38
C ILE A 141 47.56 28.03 35.28
N MET A 142 48.11 29.11 35.84
CA MET A 142 49.26 29.03 36.76
C MET A 142 48.92 28.31 38.08
N ARG A 143 47.66 28.38 38.54
CA ARG A 143 47.17 27.63 39.71
C ARG A 143 47.07 26.13 39.41
N GLY A 144 46.50 25.74 38.27
CA GLY A 144 46.40 24.34 37.82
C GLY A 144 47.78 23.70 37.67
N LEU A 145 48.70 24.34 36.95
CA LEU A 145 50.10 23.90 36.83
C LEU A 145 50.78 23.69 38.20
N PHE A 146 50.50 24.54 39.18
CA PHE A 146 51.03 24.36 40.54
C PHE A 146 50.34 23.23 41.30
N GLN A 147 49.03 23.05 41.13
CA GLN A 147 48.28 21.95 41.74
C GLN A 147 48.75 20.58 41.25
N ASP A 148 48.91 20.40 39.93
CA ASP A 148 49.40 19.16 39.31
C ASP A 148 50.83 18.84 39.78
N VAL A 149 51.74 19.82 39.77
CA VAL A 149 53.12 19.67 40.29
C VAL A 149 53.16 19.39 41.81
N SER A 150 52.10 19.75 42.54
CA SER A 150 52.00 19.53 43.99
C SER A 150 51.32 18.21 44.40
N ASN A 151 50.77 17.44 43.46
CA ASN A 151 49.88 16.28 43.74
C ASN A 151 48.70 16.68 44.66
N SER A 152 47.98 17.75 44.32
CA SER A 152 46.79 18.17 45.07
C SER A 152 45.57 17.31 44.69
N ASP A 153 44.91 16.71 45.69
CA ASP A 153 43.68 15.91 45.50
C ASP A 153 42.47 16.71 44.95
N SER A 154 42.61 18.03 44.77
CA SER A 154 41.57 18.92 44.27
C SER A 154 42.08 19.79 43.11
N GLN A 155 42.10 19.25 41.89
CA GLN A 155 42.21 20.07 40.68
C GLN A 155 41.09 21.11 40.67
N SER A 156 41.46 22.39 40.57
CA SER A 156 40.48 23.47 40.48
C SER A 156 40.02 23.65 39.04
N GLY A 157 38.69 23.74 38.83
CA GLY A 157 38.13 24.25 37.59
C GLY A 157 38.77 25.60 37.24
N GLY A 158 39.24 25.73 36.00
CA GLY A 158 40.01 26.87 35.52
C GLY A 158 40.00 27.03 34.01
N SER A 159 39.04 26.38 33.34
CA SER A 159 38.70 26.63 31.95
C SER A 159 37.59 27.69 31.91
N THR A 160 37.69 28.62 30.97
CA THR A 160 36.70 29.68 30.71
C THR A 160 35.54 29.18 29.86
N LEU A 161 34.43 29.93 29.77
CA LEU A 161 33.32 29.60 28.85
C LEU A 161 33.82 29.49 27.40
N THR A 162 34.66 30.42 26.95
CA THR A 162 35.28 30.44 25.62
C THR A 162 36.16 29.21 25.38
N GLN A 163 36.86 28.71 26.40
CA GLN A 163 37.61 27.45 26.31
C GLN A 163 36.69 26.23 26.21
N GLN A 164 35.57 26.21 26.94
CA GLN A 164 34.58 25.13 26.85
C GLN A 164 33.92 25.09 25.48
N LEU A 165 33.55 26.26 24.92
CA LEU A 165 32.99 26.43 23.58
C LEU A 165 33.91 25.87 22.48
N ILE A 166 35.17 26.33 22.44
CA ILE A 166 36.21 25.82 21.53
C ILE A 166 36.39 24.29 21.66
N LYS A 167 36.33 23.77 22.89
CA LYS A 167 36.47 22.34 23.21
C LYS A 167 35.24 21.49 22.79
N ASN A 168 34.09 22.11 22.49
CA ASN A 168 32.87 21.40 22.06
C ASN A 168 32.63 21.46 20.54
N GLN A 169 33.19 22.41 19.80
CA GLN A 169 32.99 22.52 18.34
C GLN A 169 34.28 22.32 17.54
N ILE A 170 35.36 23.04 17.87
CA ILE A 170 36.56 23.10 17.01
C ILE A 170 37.54 21.95 17.27
N LEU A 171 37.51 21.35 18.47
CA LEU A 171 38.47 20.34 18.92
C LEU A 171 37.82 18.99 19.26
N THR A 172 38.58 17.92 19.07
CA THR A 172 38.15 16.53 19.37
C THR A 172 38.14 16.24 20.87
N ASN A 173 37.37 15.25 21.31
CA ASN A 173 37.18 14.90 22.73
C ASN A 173 38.37 14.18 23.42
N GLU A 174 39.57 14.23 22.86
CA GLU A 174 40.75 13.60 23.48
C GLU A 174 41.23 14.32 24.76
N VAL A 175 42.11 13.68 25.53
CA VAL A 175 42.72 14.29 26.74
C VAL A 175 44.24 14.34 26.60
N SER A 176 44.73 15.37 25.90
CA SER A 176 46.15 15.62 25.69
C SER A 176 46.55 17.04 26.12
N TYR A 177 47.84 17.22 26.44
CA TYR A 177 48.42 18.54 26.67
C TYR A 177 48.43 19.40 25.40
N GLU A 178 48.51 18.74 24.23
CA GLU A 178 48.49 19.38 22.92
C GLU A 178 47.13 20.02 22.65
N ARG A 179 46.04 19.25 22.79
CA ARG A 179 44.68 19.78 22.66
C ARG A 179 44.42 20.91 23.66
N LYS A 180 44.89 20.82 24.91
CA LYS A 180 44.72 21.94 25.87
C LYS A 180 45.54 23.18 25.50
N ALA A 181 46.67 23.04 24.80
CA ALA A 181 47.41 24.18 24.24
C ALA A 181 46.68 24.80 23.04
N LYS A 182 46.15 23.98 22.13
CA LYS A 182 45.27 24.40 21.02
C LYS A 182 44.02 25.11 21.53
N GLU A 183 43.37 24.57 22.56
CA GLU A 183 42.20 25.15 23.24
C GLU A 183 42.49 26.54 23.82
N ILE A 184 43.66 26.73 24.45
CA ILE A 184 44.12 28.05 24.92
C ILE A 184 44.33 29.02 23.75
N LEU A 185 45.02 28.59 22.69
CA LEU A 185 45.33 29.42 21.52
C LEU A 185 44.08 29.87 20.77
N LEU A 186 43.16 28.93 20.51
CA LEU A 186 41.93 29.17 19.78
C LEU A 186 40.93 30.00 20.60
N ALA A 187 40.80 29.78 21.91
CA ALA A 187 39.96 30.64 22.76
C ALA A 187 40.47 32.09 22.81
N MET A 188 41.79 32.31 22.84
CA MET A 188 42.38 33.66 22.73
C MET A 188 42.21 34.29 21.33
N ARG A 189 41.95 33.48 20.30
CA ARG A 189 41.70 33.93 18.92
C ARG A 189 40.23 34.26 18.70
N LEU A 190 39.32 33.45 19.24
CA LEU A 190 37.87 33.65 19.14
C LEU A 190 37.45 34.99 19.75
N GLU A 191 38.03 35.38 20.90
CA GLU A 191 37.82 36.72 21.51
C GLU A 191 38.57 37.87 20.80
N LYS A 192 38.83 37.71 19.50
CA LYS A 192 39.23 38.78 18.57
C LYS A 192 38.28 38.87 17.36
N PHE A 193 37.33 37.94 17.25
CA PHE A 193 36.31 37.86 16.21
C PHE A 193 34.90 38.01 16.80
N MET A 194 34.65 37.42 17.98
CA MET A 194 33.38 37.49 18.71
C MET A 194 33.46 38.39 19.95
N ASN A 195 32.33 38.99 20.31
CA ASN A 195 32.12 39.72 21.56
C ASN A 195 31.66 38.77 22.69
N LYS A 196 31.48 39.29 23.90
CA LYS A 196 31.11 38.48 25.08
C LYS A 196 29.67 37.98 25.04
N GLU A 197 28.75 38.77 24.50
CA GLU A 197 27.35 38.39 24.30
C GLU A 197 27.27 37.23 23.29
N ASP A 198 27.87 37.40 22.10
CA ASP A 198 27.99 36.38 21.05
C ASP A 198 28.57 35.04 21.57
N ILE A 199 29.61 35.09 22.42
CA ILE A 199 30.24 33.89 23.01
C ILE A 199 29.35 33.22 24.07
N MET A 200 28.56 34.00 24.81
CA MET A 200 27.62 33.46 25.79
C MET A 200 26.46 32.74 25.08
N GLU A 201 25.88 33.38 24.06
CA GLU A 201 24.84 32.81 23.20
C GLU A 201 25.29 31.47 22.60
N ALA A 202 26.43 31.47 21.91
CA ALA A 202 27.01 30.25 21.35
C ALA A 202 27.31 29.18 22.40
N TYR A 203 27.84 29.55 23.58
CA TYR A 203 28.05 28.59 24.67
C TYR A 203 26.73 27.95 25.13
N LEU A 204 25.68 28.76 25.33
CA LEU A 204 24.38 28.31 25.80
C LEU A 204 23.67 27.40 24.79
N ASN A 205 23.82 27.67 23.48
CA ASN A 205 23.26 26.84 22.40
C ASN A 205 24.05 25.53 22.14
N ILE A 206 25.33 25.47 22.51
CA ILE A 206 26.22 24.32 22.21
C ILE A 206 26.38 23.33 23.37
N ILE A 207 26.33 23.80 24.62
CA ILE A 207 26.74 22.97 25.76
C ILE A 207 25.76 21.80 25.99
N PRO A 208 26.23 20.55 26.22
CA PRO A 208 25.34 19.40 26.39
C PRO A 208 24.72 19.35 27.79
N TYR A 209 23.38 19.21 27.83
CA TYR A 209 22.55 19.12 29.04
C TYR A 209 22.08 17.68 29.35
N GLY A 210 22.72 16.68 28.74
CA GLY A 210 22.54 15.29 29.12
C GLY A 210 21.39 14.64 28.35
N ARG A 211 20.20 14.55 28.95
CA ARG A 211 19.00 13.94 28.36
C ARG A 211 17.71 14.65 28.74
N ASN A 212 16.68 14.49 27.90
CA ASN A 212 15.31 14.97 28.07
C ASN A 212 14.32 13.86 28.48
N SER A 213 13.05 14.23 28.63
CA SER A 213 11.90 13.34 28.90
C SER A 213 11.67 12.24 27.86
N ALA A 214 12.17 12.36 26.63
CA ALA A 214 12.17 11.31 25.61
C ALA A 214 13.41 10.37 25.67
N GLY A 215 14.36 10.63 26.57
CA GLY A 215 15.61 9.89 26.70
C GLY A 215 16.66 10.18 25.61
N THR A 216 16.36 11.10 24.69
CA THR A 216 17.29 11.61 23.66
C THR A 216 18.38 12.44 24.35
N ASN A 217 19.60 12.45 23.81
CA ASN A 217 20.65 13.32 24.35
C ASN A 217 20.38 14.78 23.92
N ILE A 218 20.65 15.77 24.77
CA ILE A 218 20.34 17.19 24.49
C ILE A 218 21.53 18.13 24.62
N ALA A 219 21.56 19.15 23.78
CA ALA A 219 22.37 20.37 23.90
C ALA A 219 21.49 21.60 23.65
N GLY A 220 21.97 22.79 24.06
CA GLY A 220 21.20 24.02 23.99
C GLY A 220 20.34 24.26 25.23
N ILE A 221 20.35 25.49 25.76
CA ILE A 221 19.62 25.83 26.99
C ILE A 221 18.10 25.79 26.80
N GLU A 222 17.61 26.15 25.61
CA GLU A 222 16.19 26.09 25.26
C GLU A 222 15.68 24.65 25.22
N THR A 223 16.41 23.76 24.54
CA THR A 223 16.19 22.31 24.55
C THR A 223 16.22 21.72 25.96
N ALA A 224 17.07 22.25 26.85
CA ALA A 224 17.15 21.81 28.24
C ALA A 224 15.96 22.32 29.08
N ALA A 225 15.50 23.54 28.86
CA ALA A 225 14.33 24.10 29.54
C ALA A 225 13.06 23.32 29.15
N LYS A 226 12.79 23.20 27.84
CA LYS A 226 11.66 22.42 27.30
C LYS A 226 11.77 20.93 27.62
N GLY A 227 12.95 20.34 27.42
CA GLY A 227 13.20 18.91 27.58
C GLY A 227 13.27 18.40 29.03
N ILE A 228 13.38 19.29 30.02
CA ILE A 228 13.41 18.92 31.45
C ILE A 228 12.19 19.46 32.21
N PHE A 229 11.69 20.65 31.88
CA PHE A 229 10.69 21.37 32.68
C PHE A 229 9.44 21.86 31.90
N ASP A 230 9.35 21.62 30.58
CA ASP A 230 8.23 22.07 29.73
C ASP A 230 8.04 23.61 29.68
N VAL A 231 9.13 24.38 29.90
CA VAL A 231 9.14 25.86 29.86
C VAL A 231 10.22 26.38 28.89
N PRO A 232 10.06 27.58 28.30
CA PRO A 232 11.13 28.27 27.57
C PRO A 232 12.30 28.69 28.49
N ALA A 233 13.49 28.92 27.91
CA ALA A 233 14.66 29.42 28.64
C ALA A 233 14.44 30.82 29.24
N SER A 234 13.58 31.64 28.64
CA SER A 234 13.16 32.96 29.15
C SER A 234 12.48 32.89 30.50
N ASP A 235 11.76 31.80 30.76
CA ASP A 235 10.82 31.66 31.88
C ASP A 235 11.41 30.85 33.04
N LEU A 236 12.66 30.39 32.92
CA LEU A 236 13.38 29.61 33.93
C LEU A 236 13.46 30.35 35.27
N ASN A 237 12.86 29.73 36.30
CA ASN A 237 12.93 30.22 37.68
C ASN A 237 14.30 29.90 38.33
N LEU A 238 14.61 30.52 39.47
CA LEU A 238 15.92 30.37 40.14
C LEU A 238 16.33 28.90 40.42
N PRO A 239 15.48 28.05 41.03
CA PRO A 239 15.73 26.60 41.11
C PRO A 239 16.02 25.91 39.77
N GLN A 240 15.20 26.13 38.74
CA GLN A 240 15.33 25.51 37.42
C GLN A 240 16.61 25.96 36.70
N ALA A 241 16.88 27.27 36.69
CA ALA A 241 18.09 27.90 36.19
C ALA A 241 19.35 27.33 36.87
N ALA A 242 19.35 27.25 38.21
CA ALA A 242 20.45 26.69 38.97
C ALA A 242 20.63 25.18 38.78
N PHE A 243 19.56 24.44 38.45
CA PHE A 243 19.63 23.04 38.08
C PHE A 243 20.31 22.89 36.72
N ILE A 244 19.79 23.57 35.69
CA ILE A 244 20.30 23.54 34.30
C ILE A 244 21.78 23.98 34.23
N ALA A 245 22.13 25.14 34.80
CA ALA A 245 23.53 25.61 34.88
C ALA A 245 24.46 24.63 35.65
N GLY A 246 23.89 23.74 36.46
CA GLY A 246 24.61 22.67 37.13
C GLY A 246 25.05 21.55 36.19
N ILE A 247 24.23 21.21 35.19
CA ILE A 247 24.32 19.97 34.39
C ILE A 247 25.62 19.85 33.54
N PRO A 248 26.09 20.87 32.79
CA PRO A 248 27.23 20.77 31.86
C PRO A 248 28.49 20.09 32.37
N LYS A 249 28.75 20.18 33.68
CA LYS A 249 29.91 19.59 34.35
C LYS A 249 29.91 18.04 34.36
N ALA A 250 28.75 17.39 34.33
CA ALA A 250 28.63 15.93 34.23
C ALA A 250 27.24 15.54 33.65
N PRO A 251 26.98 15.77 32.35
CA PRO A 251 25.61 15.89 31.86
C PRO A 251 24.74 14.66 32.10
N PHE A 252 25.22 13.45 31.75
CA PHE A 252 24.49 12.20 31.97
C PHE A 252 24.32 11.81 33.46
N SER A 253 25.18 12.33 34.34
CA SER A 253 25.05 12.12 35.79
C SER A 253 24.03 13.08 36.42
N TYR A 254 23.91 14.30 35.89
CA TYR A 254 23.10 15.37 36.48
C TYR A 254 21.71 15.57 35.84
N THR A 255 21.48 15.18 34.58
CA THR A 255 20.12 15.04 34.00
C THR A 255 19.25 14.13 34.88
N PRO A 256 17.94 14.39 35.03
CA PRO A 256 17.06 13.53 35.82
C PRO A 256 16.63 12.23 35.10
N TYR A 257 16.94 12.04 33.81
CA TYR A 257 16.37 10.94 33.00
C TYR A 257 17.32 9.75 32.71
N THR A 258 16.75 8.57 32.48
CA THR A 258 17.44 7.39 31.92
C THR A 258 17.63 7.52 30.40
N ASN A 259 18.15 6.48 29.73
CA ASN A 259 18.16 6.38 28.27
C ASN A 259 16.79 6.04 27.65
N ARG A 260 15.72 5.96 28.46
CA ARG A 260 14.34 5.66 28.05
C ARG A 260 13.35 6.77 28.40
N GLY A 261 13.83 7.95 28.79
CA GLY A 261 12.97 9.05 29.25
C GLY A 261 12.37 8.87 30.64
N GLU A 262 12.56 7.71 31.28
CA GLU A 262 12.13 7.46 32.66
C GLU A 262 12.87 8.41 33.62
N VAL A 263 12.17 9.04 34.55
CA VAL A 263 12.82 9.79 35.65
C VAL A 263 13.56 8.81 36.56
N LYS A 264 14.81 9.11 36.89
CA LYS A 264 15.66 8.29 37.78
C LYS A 264 15.05 8.18 39.18
N GLU A 265 15.28 7.05 39.85
CA GLU A 265 15.02 6.89 41.28
C GLU A 265 15.81 7.93 42.12
N GLU A 266 15.37 8.18 43.36
CA GLU A 266 15.90 9.20 44.29
C GLU A 266 17.46 9.25 44.34
N ALA A 267 18.12 8.09 44.49
CA ALA A 267 19.58 7.99 44.53
C ALA A 267 20.28 8.33 43.20
N GLY A 268 19.57 8.27 42.07
CA GLY A 268 20.03 8.73 40.76
C GLY A 268 19.81 10.22 40.51
N LEU A 269 18.91 10.87 41.27
CA LEU A 269 18.68 12.32 41.23
C LEU A 269 19.62 13.10 42.16
N GLU A 270 20.03 12.51 43.29
CA GLU A 270 20.96 13.12 44.26
C GLU A 270 22.17 13.85 43.63
N PRO A 271 22.88 13.32 42.61
CA PRO A 271 24.02 14.02 42.02
C PRO A 271 23.65 15.37 41.39
N GLY A 272 22.54 15.43 40.64
CA GLY A 272 22.03 16.67 40.03
C GLY A 272 21.50 17.65 41.07
N LEU A 273 20.69 17.16 42.02
CA LEU A 273 20.12 17.98 43.10
C LEU A 273 21.20 18.59 44.01
N ASN A 274 22.29 17.87 44.30
CA ASN A 274 23.41 18.40 45.06
C ASN A 274 24.27 19.38 44.24
N ARG A 275 24.33 19.21 42.91
CA ARG A 275 24.97 20.18 42.01
C ARG A 275 24.16 21.48 41.91
N MET A 276 22.83 21.42 41.78
CA MET A 276 21.93 22.59 41.85
C MET A 276 22.17 23.41 43.13
N LYS A 277 22.19 22.75 44.29
CA LYS A 277 22.48 23.39 45.59
C LYS A 277 23.87 24.04 45.63
N THR A 278 24.84 23.49 44.89
CA THR A 278 26.16 24.10 44.71
C THR A 278 26.08 25.36 43.83
N VAL A 279 25.28 25.37 42.77
CA VAL A 279 25.06 26.55 41.91
C VAL A 279 24.40 27.69 42.70
N LEU A 280 23.29 27.40 43.41
CA LEU A 280 22.62 28.36 44.29
C LEU A 280 23.59 28.98 45.31
N TYR A 281 24.46 28.18 45.92
CA TYR A 281 25.48 28.68 46.85
C TYR A 281 26.51 29.60 46.16
N ARG A 282 26.88 29.32 44.90
CA ARG A 282 27.81 30.17 44.14
C ARG A 282 27.17 31.49 43.71
N MET A 283 25.89 31.49 43.34
CA MET A 283 25.13 32.72 43.07
C MET A 283 25.04 33.61 44.33
N LEU A 284 24.90 33.01 45.52
CA LEU A 284 24.95 33.72 46.81
C LEU A 284 26.36 34.23 47.15
N GLU A 285 27.41 33.43 46.90
CA GLU A 285 28.81 33.78 47.16
C GLU A 285 29.31 34.94 46.28
N THR A 286 28.84 34.99 45.03
CA THR A 286 29.15 36.05 44.05
C THR A 286 28.22 37.26 44.16
N GLY A 287 27.01 37.08 44.71
CA GLY A 287 26.07 38.16 45.06
C GLY A 287 24.96 38.43 44.05
N TYR A 288 24.72 37.53 43.10
CA TYR A 288 23.58 37.59 42.17
C TYR A 288 22.24 37.37 42.88
N ILE A 289 22.21 36.55 43.93
CA ILE A 289 21.02 36.31 44.77
C ILE A 289 21.26 36.67 46.24
N THR A 290 20.19 37.01 46.96
CA THR A 290 20.23 37.22 48.40
C THR A 290 20.09 35.92 49.20
N GLU A 291 20.44 35.98 50.48
CA GLU A 291 20.20 34.89 51.43
C GLU A 291 18.71 34.49 51.51
N ALA A 292 17.76 35.39 51.23
CA ALA A 292 16.34 35.05 51.24
C ALA A 292 15.96 34.16 50.05
N GLU A 293 16.33 34.57 48.83
CA GLU A 293 16.09 33.80 47.61
C GLU A 293 16.86 32.48 47.62
N TYR A 294 18.06 32.44 48.20
CA TYR A 294 18.82 31.20 48.40
C TYR A 294 18.07 30.19 49.29
N GLN A 295 17.52 30.62 50.44
CA GLN A 295 16.77 29.70 51.32
C GLN A 295 15.43 29.28 50.69
N GLU A 296 14.74 30.18 49.98
CA GLU A 296 13.51 29.86 49.24
C GLU A 296 13.77 28.83 48.13
N ALA A 297 14.85 28.99 47.36
CA ALA A 297 15.26 28.03 46.33
C ALA A 297 15.78 26.67 46.89
N LEU A 298 16.17 26.61 48.17
CA LEU A 298 16.49 25.35 48.86
C LEU A 298 15.26 24.58 49.36
N GLU A 299 14.14 25.26 49.58
CA GLU A 299 12.86 24.64 50.00
C GLU A 299 11.97 24.25 48.79
N TYR A 300 12.35 24.61 47.57
CA TYR A 300 11.62 24.32 46.33
C TYR A 300 11.71 22.85 45.89
N ASP A 301 10.57 22.26 45.52
CA ASP A 301 10.48 20.87 45.03
C ASP A 301 10.69 20.79 43.52
N ILE A 302 11.95 20.92 43.09
CA ILE A 302 12.35 20.85 41.67
C ILE A 302 12.05 19.50 41.01
N VAL A 303 11.74 18.44 41.78
CA VAL A 303 11.39 17.12 41.25
C VAL A 303 9.95 17.09 40.74
N ALA A 304 9.07 17.94 41.28
CA ALA A 304 7.69 18.09 40.81
C ALA A 304 7.59 18.77 39.43
N ASP A 305 8.62 19.53 39.03
CA ASP A 305 8.70 20.20 37.73
C ASP A 305 9.21 19.28 36.61
N PHE A 306 9.80 18.12 36.92
CA PHE A 306 10.37 17.24 35.89
C PHE A 306 9.28 16.69 34.95
N ARG A 307 9.40 17.03 33.67
CA ARG A 307 8.51 16.63 32.58
C ARG A 307 8.45 15.10 32.45
N THR A 308 7.27 14.55 32.12
CA THR A 308 7.06 13.10 32.00
C THR A 308 6.14 12.78 30.82
N GLY A 309 6.33 11.60 30.20
CA GLY A 309 5.42 11.08 29.17
C GLY A 309 5.58 11.69 27.78
N GLU A 310 6.78 12.17 27.44
CA GLU A 310 7.11 12.59 26.07
C GLU A 310 7.47 11.36 25.21
N THR A 311 6.56 10.97 24.32
CA THR A 311 6.76 9.90 23.34
C THR A 311 7.47 10.42 22.08
N ARG A 312 8.20 9.54 21.39
CA ARG A 312 8.86 9.89 20.12
C ARG A 312 7.90 9.75 18.94
N SER A 313 8.10 10.59 17.92
CA SER A 313 7.49 10.47 16.58
C SER A 313 7.50 9.03 16.05
N TYR A 314 8.68 8.40 16.12
CA TYR A 314 8.94 7.03 15.68
C TYR A 314 8.26 5.97 16.56
N GLU A 315 7.95 6.26 17.83
CA GLU A 315 7.28 5.32 18.74
C GLU A 315 5.75 5.33 18.55
N ASP A 316 5.15 6.52 18.42
CA ASP A 316 3.70 6.65 18.19
C ASP A 316 3.32 6.32 16.72
N HIS A 317 4.15 6.75 15.77
CA HIS A 317 3.82 6.82 14.34
C HIS A 317 5.00 6.40 13.43
N PRO A 318 5.58 5.19 13.59
CA PRO A 318 6.82 4.77 12.90
C PRO A 318 6.72 4.81 11.37
N PHE A 319 5.70 4.19 10.77
CA PHE A 319 5.57 4.07 9.31
C PHE A 319 5.59 5.43 8.60
N VAL A 320 4.81 6.41 9.08
CA VAL A 320 4.81 7.77 8.51
C VAL A 320 6.10 8.52 8.85
N THR A 321 6.67 8.36 10.05
CA THR A 321 7.97 8.99 10.39
C THR A 321 9.06 8.56 9.41
N ALA A 322 9.24 7.24 9.23
CA ALA A 322 10.26 6.68 8.33
C ALA A 322 10.01 6.99 6.84
N GLU A 323 8.74 7.01 6.39
CA GLU A 323 8.43 7.32 4.99
C GLU A 323 8.60 8.81 4.66
N LEU A 324 8.25 9.72 5.58
CA LEU A 324 8.51 11.15 5.42
C LEU A 324 10.01 11.47 5.49
N GLU A 325 10.74 10.85 6.42
CA GLU A 325 12.21 10.94 6.53
C GLU A 325 12.88 10.50 5.22
N LYS A 326 12.50 9.33 4.68
CA LYS A 326 12.99 8.81 3.40
C LYS A 326 12.72 9.76 2.21
N ARG A 327 11.50 10.30 2.09
CA ARG A 327 11.14 11.20 0.98
C ARG A 327 11.80 12.57 1.11
N ALA A 328 11.87 13.13 2.32
CA ALA A 328 12.64 14.35 2.59
C ALA A 328 14.13 14.17 2.25
N THR A 329 14.74 13.03 2.58
CA THR A 329 16.13 12.75 2.21
C THR A 329 16.36 12.72 0.70
N ARG A 330 15.45 12.13 -0.11
CA ARG A 330 15.55 12.23 -1.58
C ARG A 330 15.41 13.68 -2.07
N ILE A 331 14.37 14.39 -1.63
CA ILE A 331 14.14 15.80 -2.03
C ILE A 331 15.36 16.68 -1.70
N ILE A 332 15.93 16.54 -0.50
CA ILE A 332 17.11 17.29 -0.07
C ILE A 332 18.38 16.83 -0.81
N MET A 333 18.48 15.56 -1.22
CA MET A 333 19.56 15.07 -2.09
C MET A 333 19.57 15.81 -3.44
N ASP A 334 18.39 15.99 -4.02
CA ASP A 334 18.20 16.66 -5.31
C ASP A 334 18.46 18.17 -5.19
N VAL A 335 17.92 18.82 -4.14
CA VAL A 335 18.19 20.24 -3.82
C VAL A 335 19.69 20.50 -3.60
N LEU A 336 20.41 19.61 -2.90
CA LEU A 336 21.87 19.74 -2.71
C LEU A 336 22.65 19.54 -4.02
N ALA A 337 22.18 18.66 -4.91
CA ALA A 337 22.79 18.47 -6.23
C ALA A 337 22.62 19.72 -7.11
N GLU A 338 21.42 20.28 -7.18
CA GLU A 338 21.14 21.51 -7.93
C GLU A 338 21.97 22.70 -7.42
N GLN A 339 22.08 22.87 -6.10
CA GLN A 339 22.91 23.93 -5.49
C GLN A 339 24.39 23.82 -5.88
N ASN A 340 24.89 22.59 -6.07
CA ASN A 340 26.25 22.32 -6.55
C ASN A 340 26.37 22.31 -8.09
N GLY A 341 25.28 22.56 -8.83
CA GLY A 341 25.25 22.59 -10.29
C GLY A 341 25.28 21.20 -10.94
N ILE A 342 24.84 20.17 -10.23
CA ILE A 342 24.60 18.81 -10.73
C ILE A 342 23.10 18.67 -11.05
N ASP A 343 22.80 18.06 -12.19
CA ASP A 343 21.45 17.71 -12.61
C ASP A 343 20.97 16.46 -11.83
N PRO A 344 19.83 16.50 -11.09
CA PRO A 344 19.34 15.35 -10.31
C PRO A 344 19.22 14.04 -11.08
N GLU A 345 18.89 14.06 -12.38
CA GLU A 345 18.86 12.85 -13.23
C GLU A 345 20.22 12.13 -13.30
N THR A 346 21.31 12.82 -13.00
CA THR A 346 22.67 12.27 -12.98
C THR A 346 22.90 11.37 -11.76
N LEU A 347 22.22 11.62 -10.64
CA LEU A 347 22.40 10.84 -9.40
C LEU A 347 21.96 9.39 -9.62
N ASP A 348 20.84 9.18 -10.31
CA ASP A 348 20.31 7.86 -10.63
C ASP A 348 21.13 7.10 -11.69
N GLN A 349 22.14 7.76 -12.28
CA GLN A 349 23.04 7.20 -13.30
C GLN A 349 24.47 6.92 -12.79
N ASP A 350 24.91 7.55 -11.69
CA ASP A 350 26.21 7.30 -11.05
C ASP A 350 26.07 6.99 -9.57
N GLN A 351 26.14 5.69 -9.24
CA GLN A 351 26.09 5.14 -7.89
C GLN A 351 27.04 5.84 -6.89
N ASN A 352 28.19 6.37 -7.33
CA ASN A 352 29.13 7.05 -6.44
C ASN A 352 28.61 8.44 -6.03
N LEU A 353 27.99 9.16 -6.97
CA LEU A 353 27.33 10.44 -6.69
C LEU A 353 26.06 10.23 -5.87
N TYR A 354 25.29 9.19 -6.16
CA TYR A 354 24.15 8.79 -5.32
C TYR A 354 24.58 8.55 -3.87
N GLU A 355 25.62 7.73 -3.63
CA GLU A 355 26.12 7.44 -2.29
C GLU A 355 26.70 8.67 -1.58
N GLU A 356 27.42 9.54 -2.30
CA GLU A 356 27.94 10.80 -1.74
C GLU A 356 26.80 11.74 -1.32
N TYR A 357 25.84 12.00 -2.22
CA TYR A 357 24.75 12.93 -1.96
C TYR A 357 23.72 12.37 -0.97
N ALA A 358 23.46 11.05 -0.94
CA ALA A 358 22.59 10.44 0.07
C ALA A 358 23.14 10.62 1.49
N ILE A 359 24.47 10.53 1.68
CA ILE A 359 25.11 10.77 2.99
C ILE A 359 25.05 12.25 3.39
N LEU A 360 25.19 13.18 2.42
CA LEU A 360 25.03 14.61 2.67
C LEU A 360 23.57 14.96 3.01
N ALA A 361 22.61 14.39 2.29
CA ALA A 361 21.19 14.61 2.47
C ALA A 361 20.65 14.03 3.78
N ASP A 362 21.04 12.81 4.16
CA ASP A 362 20.65 12.22 5.46
C ASP A 362 21.13 13.09 6.63
N ARG A 363 22.39 13.57 6.58
CA ARG A 363 22.91 14.50 7.59
C ARG A 363 22.14 15.82 7.59
N ALA A 364 21.90 16.41 6.43
CA ALA A 364 21.15 17.66 6.32
C ALA A 364 19.73 17.50 6.87
N VAL A 365 19.03 16.43 6.49
CA VAL A 365 17.69 16.10 6.99
C VAL A 365 17.67 15.87 8.50
N ARG A 366 18.72 15.31 9.09
CA ARG A 366 18.83 15.16 10.55
C ARG A 366 19.17 16.45 11.29
N SER A 367 20.08 17.27 10.75
CA SER A 367 20.83 18.28 11.53
C SER A 367 20.69 19.74 11.06
N ASN A 368 19.91 20.05 10.03
CA ASN A 368 19.74 21.43 9.52
C ASN A 368 18.41 22.10 9.94
N GLY A 369 17.70 21.58 10.94
CA GLY A 369 16.49 22.22 11.49
C GLY A 369 15.28 22.32 10.55
N TYR A 370 15.24 21.54 9.46
CA TYR A 370 14.18 21.65 8.44
C TYR A 370 12.77 21.42 9.02
N ARG A 371 11.78 22.15 8.52
CA ARG A 371 10.35 21.87 8.77
C ARG A 371 9.77 21.15 7.58
N ILE A 372 9.42 19.87 7.75
CA ILE A 372 8.96 18.97 6.70
C ILE A 372 7.44 18.81 6.82
N HIS A 373 6.70 19.39 5.88
CA HIS A 373 5.24 19.42 5.87
C HIS A 373 4.68 18.37 4.93
N SER A 374 3.90 17.44 5.47
CA SER A 374 3.32 16.33 4.70
C SER A 374 1.85 16.52 4.34
N SER A 375 1.43 15.86 3.27
CA SER A 375 0.01 15.79 2.84
C SER A 375 -0.84 14.84 3.71
N ILE A 376 -0.22 14.11 4.64
CA ILE A 376 -0.89 13.08 5.46
C ILE A 376 -1.85 13.74 6.45
N ASN A 377 -3.15 13.48 6.32
CA ASN A 377 -4.16 13.95 7.27
C ASN A 377 -4.10 13.10 8.56
N LYS A 378 -3.81 13.75 9.70
CA LYS A 378 -3.59 13.09 10.99
C LYS A 378 -4.80 12.26 11.47
N GLU A 379 -6.01 12.81 11.36
CA GLU A 379 -7.22 12.11 11.82
C GLU A 379 -7.54 10.91 10.93
N LEU A 380 -7.36 11.05 9.61
CA LEU A 380 -7.54 9.97 8.65
C LEU A 380 -6.54 8.84 8.86
N TYR A 381 -5.25 9.16 9.00
CA TYR A 381 -4.20 8.19 9.26
C TYR A 381 -4.49 7.39 10.54
N ILE A 382 -4.78 8.08 11.65
CA ILE A 382 -5.12 7.43 12.93
C ILE A 382 -6.41 6.59 12.83
N ALA A 383 -7.42 7.03 12.06
CA ALA A 383 -8.65 6.28 11.84
C ALA A 383 -8.42 5.00 11.01
N GLN A 384 -7.59 5.06 9.97
CA GLN A 384 -7.22 3.90 9.15
C GLN A 384 -6.33 2.91 9.94
N GLU A 385 -5.33 3.39 10.68
CA GLU A 385 -4.48 2.58 11.56
C GLU A 385 -5.27 1.87 12.68
N LYS A 386 -6.21 2.58 13.31
CA LYS A 386 -7.12 1.96 14.29
C LYS A 386 -8.00 0.88 13.66
N THR A 387 -8.40 1.09 12.39
CA THR A 387 -9.29 0.18 11.66
C THR A 387 -8.58 -1.08 11.18
N GLN A 388 -7.35 -0.95 10.67
CA GLN A 388 -6.53 -2.10 10.29
C GLN A 388 -6.18 -2.96 11.52
N LYS A 389 -5.80 -2.33 12.64
CA LYS A 389 -5.49 -3.05 13.90
C LYS A 389 -6.71 -3.75 14.51
N ALA A 390 -7.91 -3.19 14.32
CA ALA A 390 -9.15 -3.82 14.76
C ALA A 390 -9.60 -5.00 13.87
N TYR A 391 -9.20 -5.05 12.59
CA TYR A 391 -9.67 -6.07 11.65
C TYR A 391 -9.12 -7.46 11.98
N GLN A 392 -10.01 -8.39 12.36
CA GLN A 392 -9.62 -9.78 12.67
C GLN A 392 -9.64 -10.70 11.44
N GLY A 393 -10.10 -10.20 10.29
CA GLY A 393 -10.35 -11.01 9.11
C GLY A 393 -9.15 -11.28 8.20
N TYR A 394 -7.91 -10.94 8.60
CA TYR A 394 -6.71 -11.15 7.76
C TYR A 394 -6.51 -12.62 7.35
N GLY A 395 -6.79 -13.56 8.26
CA GLY A 395 -6.59 -14.99 8.09
C GLY A 395 -5.52 -15.54 9.04
N THR A 396 -5.00 -16.73 8.71
CA THR A 396 -4.00 -17.43 9.52
C THR A 396 -2.65 -16.70 9.54
N THR A 397 -2.06 -16.52 10.72
CA THR A 397 -0.63 -16.22 10.87
C THR A 397 0.17 -17.52 10.76
N LEU A 398 1.18 -17.54 9.91
CA LEU A 398 2.12 -18.67 9.78
C LEU A 398 3.29 -18.51 10.75
N SER A 399 4.09 -19.56 10.92
CA SER A 399 5.34 -19.52 11.69
C SER A 399 6.46 -20.17 10.90
N GLU A 400 7.68 -19.65 11.02
CA GLU A 400 8.88 -20.21 10.42
C GLU A 400 10.04 -20.11 11.42
N ASP A 401 10.79 -21.19 11.58
CA ASP A 401 11.98 -21.22 12.43
C ASP A 401 13.20 -20.68 11.66
N TYR A 402 13.96 -19.82 12.31
CA TYR A 402 15.23 -19.26 11.83
C TYR A 402 16.33 -19.47 12.87
N ILE A 403 17.58 -19.29 12.45
CA ILE A 403 18.75 -19.26 13.33
C ILE A 403 19.19 -17.80 13.44
N ASP A 404 19.45 -17.32 14.65
CA ASP A 404 19.90 -15.95 14.90
C ASP A 404 21.43 -15.81 14.94
N GLU A 405 21.92 -14.61 15.27
CA GLU A 405 23.35 -14.29 15.34
C GLU A 405 24.12 -15.07 16.43
N ASP A 406 23.44 -15.48 17.50
CA ASP A 406 24.00 -16.31 18.58
C ASP A 406 24.00 -17.82 18.23
N GLY A 407 23.30 -18.21 17.15
CA GLY A 407 23.15 -19.61 16.72
C GLY A 407 21.96 -20.34 17.35
N GLU A 408 21.05 -19.64 18.03
CA GLU A 408 19.83 -20.22 18.61
C GLU A 408 18.72 -20.33 17.55
N THR A 409 17.96 -21.43 17.59
CA THR A 409 16.74 -21.55 16.79
C THR A 409 15.60 -20.76 17.43
N LYS A 410 15.08 -19.77 16.72
CA LYS A 410 13.95 -18.91 17.14
C LYS A 410 12.83 -18.97 16.10
N THR A 411 11.58 -18.93 16.55
CA THR A 411 10.41 -18.96 15.67
C THR A 411 9.92 -17.53 15.39
N ARG A 412 9.92 -17.09 14.12
CA ARG A 412 9.28 -15.83 13.71
C ARG A 412 7.82 -16.08 13.29
N GLN A 413 6.94 -15.16 13.65
CA GLN A 413 5.57 -15.09 13.12
C GLN A 413 5.57 -14.45 11.73
N LEU A 414 4.79 -15.00 10.81
CA LEU A 414 4.59 -14.52 9.44
C LEU A 414 3.08 -14.27 9.22
N PRO A 415 2.56 -13.11 9.63
CA PRO A 415 1.16 -12.77 9.43
C PRO A 415 0.86 -12.52 7.95
N VAL A 416 -0.41 -12.64 7.57
CA VAL A 416 -0.92 -11.93 6.38
C VAL A 416 -0.81 -10.43 6.66
N GLN A 417 -0.08 -9.71 5.81
CA GLN A 417 0.15 -8.26 5.88
C GLN A 417 -0.94 -7.48 5.13
N VAL A 418 -0.86 -6.15 5.25
CA VAL A 418 -1.71 -5.19 4.54
C VAL A 418 -0.88 -4.01 4.06
N GLY A 419 -1.19 -3.51 2.87
CA GLY A 419 -0.76 -2.22 2.36
C GLY A 419 -2.00 -1.46 1.90
N SER A 420 -2.09 -0.17 2.21
CA SER A 420 -3.20 0.69 1.77
C SER A 420 -2.68 2.08 1.43
N VAL A 421 -3.22 2.72 0.40
CA VAL A 421 -2.98 4.13 0.07
C VAL A 421 -4.32 4.81 -0.24
N THR A 422 -4.49 6.06 0.21
CA THR A 422 -5.62 6.94 -0.10
C THR A 422 -5.10 8.21 -0.76
N LEU A 423 -5.48 8.45 -2.02
CA LEU A 423 -5.03 9.56 -2.86
C LEU A 423 -6.14 10.60 -3.05
N GLU A 424 -5.76 11.87 -3.15
CA GLU A 424 -6.52 12.96 -3.76
C GLU A 424 -6.28 12.95 -5.28
N ASN A 425 -7.34 12.80 -6.08
CA ASN A 425 -7.21 12.40 -7.49
C ASN A 425 -6.66 13.48 -8.42
N ASP A 426 -6.96 14.75 -8.16
CA ASP A 426 -6.62 15.88 -9.02
C ASP A 426 -5.27 16.53 -8.68
N THR A 427 -4.70 16.19 -7.52
CA THR A 427 -3.40 16.68 -7.05
C THR A 427 -2.32 15.61 -6.97
N GLY A 428 -2.69 14.32 -6.87
CA GLY A 428 -1.75 13.22 -6.58
C GLY A 428 -1.35 13.09 -5.10
N ARG A 429 -1.84 13.99 -4.22
CA ARG A 429 -1.44 14.02 -2.81
C ARG A 429 -1.95 12.80 -2.05
N ILE A 430 -1.06 12.12 -1.34
CA ILE A 430 -1.41 10.99 -0.47
C ILE A 430 -1.98 11.55 0.83
N LEU A 431 -3.28 11.33 1.07
CA LEU A 431 -3.99 11.80 2.25
C LEU A 431 -3.78 10.87 3.47
N SER A 432 -3.54 9.57 3.23
CA SER A 432 -3.27 8.56 4.25
C SER A 432 -2.79 7.24 3.64
N PHE A 433 -2.04 6.47 4.41
CA PHE A 433 -1.64 5.10 4.04
C PHE A 433 -1.62 4.16 5.27
N VAL A 434 -1.57 2.86 5.01
CA VAL A 434 -1.30 1.81 6.00
C VAL A 434 -0.10 1.01 5.50
N GLY A 435 1.02 1.06 6.23
CA GLY A 435 2.29 0.43 5.82
C GLY A 435 2.48 -1.03 6.25
N GLY A 436 1.62 -1.57 7.10
CA GLY A 436 1.73 -2.94 7.58
C GLY A 436 0.72 -3.21 8.69
N ARG A 437 0.73 -4.42 9.27
CA ARG A 437 -0.11 -4.70 10.44
C ARG A 437 0.49 -4.18 11.74
N ASP A 438 1.77 -4.41 11.94
CA ASP A 438 2.50 -4.08 13.16
C ASP A 438 3.99 -3.86 12.82
N HIS A 439 4.48 -2.65 13.08
CA HIS A 439 5.85 -2.23 12.74
C HIS A 439 6.91 -3.00 13.55
N GLU A 440 6.56 -3.47 14.75
CA GLU A 440 7.45 -4.27 15.61
C GLU A 440 7.61 -5.72 15.12
N ILE A 441 6.76 -6.16 14.18
CA ILE A 441 6.82 -7.48 13.54
C ILE A 441 7.50 -7.40 12.17
N GLU A 442 7.21 -6.33 11.42
CA GLU A 442 7.78 -6.07 10.10
C GLU A 442 7.75 -4.57 9.79
N ASN A 443 8.92 -4.00 9.49
CA ASN A 443 9.08 -2.56 9.26
C ASN A 443 8.98 -2.16 7.77
N LEU A 444 8.95 -3.13 6.85
CA LEU A 444 8.69 -2.88 5.43
C LEU A 444 7.36 -2.15 5.23
N ASN A 445 7.40 -0.95 4.64
CA ASN A 445 6.19 -0.18 4.30
C ASN A 445 5.51 -0.77 3.05
N HIS A 446 4.51 -1.60 3.28
CA HIS A 446 3.73 -2.31 2.25
C HIS A 446 2.90 -1.41 1.34
N ALA A 447 2.69 -0.13 1.70
CA ALA A 447 2.01 0.81 0.83
C ALA A 447 2.88 1.24 -0.37
N THR A 448 4.17 1.50 -0.11
CA THR A 448 5.07 2.22 -1.05
C THR A 448 6.33 1.44 -1.42
N GLN A 449 6.65 0.34 -0.72
CA GLN A 449 7.92 -0.38 -0.85
C GLN A 449 7.75 -1.88 -1.15
N ALA A 450 6.59 -2.47 -0.86
CA ALA A 450 6.28 -3.85 -1.24
C ALA A 450 5.73 -3.92 -2.66
N TYR A 451 6.62 -4.03 -3.63
CA TYR A 451 6.28 -4.38 -5.01
C TYR A 451 5.74 -5.80 -5.07
N ARG A 452 4.60 -5.98 -5.74
CA ARG A 452 3.87 -7.26 -5.83
C ARG A 452 3.20 -7.41 -7.18
N SER A 453 2.97 -8.66 -7.61
CA SER A 453 2.19 -8.91 -8.82
C SER A 453 0.77 -8.33 -8.67
N ILE A 454 0.39 -7.44 -9.58
CA ILE A 454 -0.86 -6.68 -9.45
C ILE A 454 -2.08 -7.50 -9.90
N GLY A 455 -1.83 -8.59 -10.63
CA GLY A 455 -2.84 -9.53 -11.11
C GLY A 455 -3.93 -8.85 -11.93
N SER A 456 -5.19 -9.22 -11.68
CA SER A 456 -6.34 -8.67 -12.41
C SER A 456 -6.66 -7.17 -12.21
N THR A 457 -5.88 -6.40 -11.44
CA THR A 457 -5.95 -4.92 -11.47
C THR A 457 -5.28 -4.33 -12.71
N VAL A 458 -4.46 -5.09 -13.43
CA VAL A 458 -3.86 -4.63 -14.70
C VAL A 458 -4.91 -4.46 -15.82
N LYS A 459 -6.05 -5.16 -15.74
CA LYS A 459 -7.00 -5.31 -16.84
C LYS A 459 -7.57 -3.97 -17.35
N PRO A 460 -8.01 -3.01 -16.52
CA PRO A 460 -8.44 -1.70 -17.00
C PRO A 460 -7.32 -0.95 -17.70
N LEU A 461 -6.12 -0.94 -17.11
CA LEU A 461 -4.98 -0.13 -17.53
C LEU A 461 -4.33 -0.63 -18.83
N LEU A 462 -4.16 -1.95 -18.96
CA LEU A 462 -3.41 -2.58 -20.05
C LEU A 462 -4.32 -3.21 -21.13
N VAL A 463 -5.60 -3.44 -20.85
CA VAL A 463 -6.50 -4.19 -21.75
C VAL A 463 -7.74 -3.40 -22.15
N TYR A 464 -8.59 -3.00 -21.20
CA TYR A 464 -9.88 -2.41 -21.54
C TYR A 464 -9.79 -0.91 -21.87
N GLY A 465 -8.93 -0.15 -21.19
CA GLY A 465 -8.64 1.26 -21.49
C GLY A 465 -8.01 1.43 -22.87
N PRO A 466 -6.87 0.79 -23.19
CA PRO A 466 -6.25 0.91 -24.51
C PRO A 466 -7.16 0.39 -25.65
N ALA A 467 -8.05 -0.57 -25.38
CA ALA A 467 -9.04 -1.04 -26.36
C ALA A 467 -10.23 -0.08 -26.56
N LEU A 468 -10.56 0.77 -25.58
CA LEU A 468 -11.51 1.87 -25.74
C LEU A 468 -10.86 3.04 -26.49
N GLU A 469 -9.65 3.41 -26.10
CA GLU A 469 -8.84 4.50 -26.69
C GLU A 469 -8.56 4.26 -28.17
N ASN A 470 -8.14 3.03 -28.54
CA ASN A 470 -7.95 2.63 -29.95
C ASN A 470 -9.25 2.25 -30.68
N GLY A 471 -10.42 2.32 -30.01
CA GLY A 471 -11.71 2.08 -30.67
C GLY A 471 -11.96 0.63 -31.11
N LEU A 472 -11.42 -0.36 -30.40
CA LEU A 472 -11.71 -1.77 -30.63
C LEU A 472 -13.03 -2.19 -29.97
N ILE A 473 -13.40 -1.53 -28.87
CA ILE A 473 -14.65 -1.76 -28.14
C ILE A 473 -15.36 -0.45 -27.77
N GLY A 474 -16.67 -0.53 -27.52
CA GLY A 474 -17.38 0.32 -26.58
C GLY A 474 -17.78 -0.50 -25.35
N ALA A 475 -18.35 0.12 -24.31
CA ALA A 475 -18.62 -0.55 -23.03
C ALA A 475 -19.45 -1.85 -23.16
N GLY A 476 -20.39 -1.87 -24.10
CA GLY A 476 -21.27 -3.01 -24.36
C GLY A 476 -20.78 -4.00 -25.42
N SER A 477 -19.65 -3.74 -26.09
CA SER A 477 -19.18 -4.57 -27.23
C SER A 477 -19.03 -6.05 -26.84
N PRO A 478 -19.35 -6.99 -27.75
CA PRO A 478 -19.23 -8.42 -27.47
C PRO A 478 -17.76 -8.86 -27.45
N VAL A 479 -17.36 -9.49 -26.34
CA VAL A 479 -16.09 -10.18 -26.13
C VAL A 479 -16.35 -11.66 -25.83
N VAL A 480 -15.31 -12.51 -25.93
CA VAL A 480 -15.50 -13.97 -25.98
C VAL A 480 -14.82 -14.70 -24.82
N ASP A 481 -15.65 -15.35 -24.00
CA ASP A 481 -15.27 -16.22 -22.90
C ASP A 481 -15.35 -17.71 -23.32
N VAL A 482 -14.47 -18.10 -24.23
CA VAL A 482 -14.30 -19.46 -24.75
C VAL A 482 -12.83 -19.85 -24.70
N LYS A 483 -12.52 -21.07 -24.27
CA LYS A 483 -11.14 -21.57 -24.15
C LYS A 483 -10.43 -21.65 -25.49
N PHE A 484 -9.11 -21.56 -25.42
CA PHE A 484 -8.19 -21.68 -26.53
C PHE A 484 -6.86 -22.24 -26.04
N THR A 485 -6.00 -22.64 -26.97
CA THR A 485 -4.61 -23.02 -26.71
C THR A 485 -3.73 -22.19 -27.63
N MET A 486 -2.69 -21.57 -27.08
CA MET A 486 -1.71 -20.80 -27.87
C MET A 486 -0.30 -21.37 -27.69
N ASN A 487 0.58 -21.07 -28.64
CA ASN A 487 2.01 -21.31 -28.49
C ASN A 487 2.64 -20.07 -27.86
N ASP A 488 3.25 -20.23 -26.69
CA ASP A 488 3.98 -19.19 -25.98
C ASP A 488 5.45 -19.59 -25.84
N ASN A 489 6.33 -18.93 -26.60
CA ASN A 489 7.78 -19.18 -26.67
C ASN A 489 8.17 -20.66 -26.85
N GLY A 490 7.36 -21.44 -27.59
CA GLY A 490 7.58 -22.87 -27.85
C GLY A 490 6.79 -23.82 -26.94
N ASN A 491 6.18 -23.31 -25.86
CA ASN A 491 5.35 -24.07 -24.94
C ASN A 491 3.86 -23.96 -25.29
N SER A 492 3.06 -24.93 -24.85
CA SER A 492 1.59 -24.91 -25.01
C SER A 492 0.97 -24.21 -23.80
N TYR A 493 0.37 -23.04 -24.02
CA TYR A 493 -0.36 -22.30 -22.98
C TYR A 493 -1.88 -22.46 -23.18
N GLU A 494 -2.56 -23.03 -22.19
CA GLU A 494 -4.01 -23.22 -22.15
C GLU A 494 -4.60 -22.44 -20.96
N PRO A 495 -4.94 -21.15 -21.15
CA PRO A 495 -5.44 -20.30 -20.07
C PRO A 495 -6.83 -20.72 -19.59
N THR A 496 -7.16 -20.35 -18.36
CA THR A 496 -8.49 -20.57 -17.77
C THR A 496 -8.96 -19.37 -16.96
N ASN A 497 -10.27 -19.28 -16.76
CA ASN A 497 -10.87 -18.36 -15.79
C ASN A 497 -10.63 -18.84 -14.35
N PHE A 498 -10.78 -17.95 -13.37
CA PHE A 498 -10.62 -18.26 -11.94
C PHE A 498 -11.44 -19.48 -11.47
N ILE A 499 -12.59 -19.72 -12.10
CA ILE A 499 -13.29 -21.01 -12.07
C ILE A 499 -12.91 -21.75 -13.37
N PRO A 500 -12.04 -22.79 -13.35
CA PRO A 500 -11.47 -23.37 -14.58
C PRO A 500 -12.47 -24.12 -15.48
N THR A 501 -13.68 -24.36 -14.98
CA THR A 501 -14.82 -24.94 -15.71
C THR A 501 -15.76 -23.89 -16.33
N SER A 502 -15.54 -22.59 -16.08
CA SER A 502 -16.39 -21.51 -16.58
C SER A 502 -16.00 -21.09 -18.00
N GLU A 503 -16.98 -21.15 -18.90
CA GLU A 503 -16.99 -20.54 -20.24
C GLU A 503 -18.39 -19.94 -20.46
N GLN A 504 -18.51 -18.62 -20.52
CA GLN A 504 -19.80 -17.92 -20.71
C GLN A 504 -20.17 -17.73 -22.19
N GLY A 505 -19.24 -18.00 -23.12
CA GLY A 505 -19.42 -17.71 -24.53
C GLY A 505 -19.29 -16.22 -24.82
N ILE A 506 -20.14 -15.67 -25.68
CA ILE A 506 -20.14 -14.23 -25.93
C ILE A 506 -20.78 -13.47 -24.76
N MET A 507 -20.15 -12.39 -24.32
CA MET A 507 -20.61 -11.49 -23.25
C MET A 507 -20.19 -10.03 -23.56
N PRO A 508 -20.77 -8.98 -22.94
CA PRO A 508 -20.31 -7.60 -23.11
C PRO A 508 -18.94 -7.39 -22.44
N ALA A 509 -18.19 -6.42 -22.93
CA ALA A 509 -16.96 -5.97 -22.30
C ALA A 509 -17.18 -5.53 -20.84
N ARG A 510 -18.27 -4.81 -20.52
CA ARG A 510 -18.63 -4.45 -19.13
C ARG A 510 -18.82 -5.67 -18.23
N ASP A 511 -19.64 -6.66 -18.61
CA ASP A 511 -19.84 -7.86 -17.77
C ASP A 511 -18.54 -8.67 -17.61
N ALA A 512 -17.67 -8.70 -18.64
CA ALA A 512 -16.40 -9.42 -18.61
C ALA A 512 -15.38 -8.76 -17.66
N LEU A 513 -15.33 -7.43 -17.66
CA LEU A 513 -14.51 -6.64 -16.75
C LEU A 513 -15.05 -6.69 -15.31
N ALA A 514 -16.37 -6.53 -15.14
CA ALA A 514 -17.07 -6.60 -13.85
C ALA A 514 -16.87 -7.95 -13.13
N GLN A 515 -16.93 -9.05 -13.89
CA GLN A 515 -16.69 -10.42 -13.41
C GLN A 515 -15.20 -10.81 -13.46
N SER A 516 -14.31 -9.93 -13.92
CA SER A 516 -12.87 -10.15 -14.01
C SER A 516 -12.44 -11.39 -14.82
N GLN A 517 -13.18 -11.76 -15.88
CA GLN A 517 -12.87 -12.95 -16.69
C GLN A 517 -11.50 -12.84 -17.37
N ASN A 518 -10.84 -13.98 -17.60
CA ASN A 518 -9.48 -14.06 -18.13
C ASN A 518 -9.47 -14.21 -19.64
N LEU A 519 -10.26 -15.14 -20.19
CA LEU A 519 -10.25 -15.48 -21.61
C LEU A 519 -10.61 -14.28 -22.53
N PRO A 520 -11.59 -13.41 -22.19
CA PRO A 520 -11.88 -12.23 -22.99
C PRO A 520 -10.73 -11.20 -22.96
N ALA A 521 -10.09 -11.01 -21.80
CA ALA A 521 -9.01 -10.05 -21.64
C ALA A 521 -7.75 -10.46 -22.43
N LEU A 522 -7.38 -11.75 -22.36
CA LEU A 522 -6.27 -12.31 -23.15
C LEU A 522 -6.51 -12.16 -24.67
N ARG A 523 -7.73 -12.43 -25.14
CA ARG A 523 -8.10 -12.28 -26.55
C ARG A 523 -8.04 -10.83 -27.01
N LEU A 524 -8.59 -9.90 -26.22
CA LEU A 524 -8.63 -8.48 -26.55
C LEU A 524 -7.21 -7.88 -26.57
N PHE A 525 -6.38 -8.17 -25.57
CA PHE A 525 -4.97 -7.77 -25.56
C PHE A 525 -4.22 -8.31 -26.79
N ALA A 526 -4.42 -9.58 -27.14
CA ALA A 526 -3.76 -10.19 -28.29
C ALA A 526 -4.23 -9.66 -29.67
N GLN A 527 -5.33 -8.88 -29.73
CA GLN A 527 -5.76 -8.18 -30.95
C GLN A 527 -5.06 -6.82 -31.13
N MET A 528 -4.47 -6.26 -30.08
CA MET A 528 -3.85 -4.92 -30.06
C MET A 528 -2.41 -4.91 -29.52
N ARG A 529 -1.79 -6.09 -29.36
CA ARG A 529 -0.46 -6.23 -28.74
C ARG A 529 0.62 -5.44 -29.50
N ASP A 530 0.50 -5.35 -30.81
CA ASP A 530 1.44 -4.66 -31.69
C ASP A 530 1.28 -3.12 -31.63
N ASP A 531 0.20 -2.61 -31.01
CA ASP A 531 -0.06 -1.19 -30.76
C ASP A 531 0.58 -0.70 -29.43
N MET A 532 1.49 -1.49 -28.86
CA MET A 532 2.26 -1.22 -27.63
C MET A 532 1.44 -0.81 -26.38
N PRO A 533 0.36 -1.54 -26.00
CA PRO A 533 -0.47 -1.19 -24.85
C PRO A 533 0.28 -1.20 -23.50
N ILE A 534 1.48 -1.79 -23.43
CA ILE A 534 2.35 -1.75 -22.24
C ILE A 534 2.76 -0.31 -21.86
N GLN A 535 2.83 0.59 -22.84
CA GLN A 535 3.18 2.00 -22.62
C GLN A 535 2.20 2.70 -21.66
N TYR A 536 0.94 2.29 -21.61
CA TYR A 536 -0.05 2.86 -20.68
C TYR A 536 0.24 2.54 -19.21
N LEU A 537 1.08 1.54 -18.89
CA LEU A 537 1.57 1.32 -17.52
C LEU A 537 2.77 2.21 -17.21
N ILE A 538 3.73 2.30 -18.13
CA ILE A 538 4.90 3.19 -18.04
C ILE A 538 4.44 4.65 -17.91
N ASP A 539 3.42 5.05 -18.67
CA ASP A 539 2.86 6.40 -18.62
C ASP A 539 2.01 6.68 -17.37
N ASN A 540 1.58 5.65 -16.64
CA ASN A 540 0.98 5.73 -15.31
C ASN A 540 2.01 5.56 -14.16
N GLY A 541 3.32 5.70 -14.45
CA GLY A 541 4.36 5.78 -13.42
C GLY A 541 4.77 4.46 -12.79
N PHE A 542 4.50 3.30 -13.42
CA PHE A 542 4.99 2.01 -12.93
C PHE A 542 6.51 1.90 -13.10
N SER A 543 7.25 1.96 -12.00
CA SER A 543 8.73 2.01 -11.94
C SER A 543 9.44 0.68 -12.26
N ARG A 544 8.68 -0.42 -12.37
CA ARG A 544 9.18 -1.79 -12.64
C ARG A 544 8.51 -2.46 -13.85
N VAL A 545 8.17 -1.69 -14.88
CA VAL A 545 7.58 -2.20 -16.11
C VAL A 545 8.35 -1.65 -17.30
N ASP A 546 8.91 -2.54 -18.13
CA ASP A 546 9.62 -2.19 -19.36
C ASP A 546 8.75 -2.47 -20.61
N GLU A 547 9.13 -1.88 -21.76
CA GLU A 547 8.52 -2.20 -23.07
C GLU A 547 8.51 -3.73 -23.35
N GLY A 548 9.49 -4.46 -22.82
CA GLY A 548 9.65 -5.91 -22.97
C GLY A 548 8.54 -6.75 -22.33
N ASP A 549 7.85 -6.23 -21.32
CA ASP A 549 6.84 -6.96 -20.53
C ASP A 549 5.46 -7.03 -21.21
N GLY A 550 5.35 -6.49 -22.42
CA GLY A 550 4.19 -6.59 -23.30
C GLY A 550 3.95 -8.01 -23.85
N VAL A 551 3.81 -9.02 -22.99
CA VAL A 551 3.50 -10.44 -23.32
C VAL A 551 2.04 -10.78 -23.07
N VAL A 552 1.49 -11.82 -23.70
CA VAL A 552 0.05 -12.14 -23.60
C VAL A 552 -0.39 -12.46 -22.17
N SER A 553 0.51 -12.95 -21.31
CA SER A 553 0.26 -13.18 -19.88
C SER A 553 0.22 -11.90 -19.03
N SER A 554 0.81 -10.79 -19.47
CA SER A 554 0.81 -9.53 -18.70
C SER A 554 -0.58 -8.89 -18.65
N ALA A 555 -1.45 -9.18 -19.63
CA ALA A 555 -2.89 -8.89 -19.60
C ALA A 555 -3.66 -9.48 -18.38
N LEU A 556 -3.04 -10.40 -17.62
CA LEU A 556 -3.55 -10.96 -16.37
C LEU A 556 -2.68 -10.60 -15.13
N GLY A 557 -1.60 -9.83 -15.32
CA GLY A 557 -0.62 -9.43 -14.30
C GLY A 557 0.60 -10.33 -14.21
N GLY A 558 0.80 -11.25 -15.16
CA GLY A 558 2.00 -12.08 -15.23
C GLY A 558 3.20 -11.26 -15.69
N GLY A 559 4.22 -11.13 -14.83
CA GLY A 559 5.40 -10.28 -15.07
C GLY A 559 5.21 -8.80 -14.73
N ILE A 560 4.03 -8.37 -14.28
CA ILE A 560 3.75 -6.97 -13.92
C ILE A 560 3.65 -6.84 -12.41
N GLU A 561 4.61 -6.12 -11.84
CA GLU A 561 4.67 -5.79 -10.41
C GLU A 561 4.42 -4.29 -10.17
N GLY A 562 3.94 -3.95 -8.98
CA GLY A 562 3.78 -2.58 -8.50
C GLY A 562 3.52 -2.54 -7.00
N SER A 563 3.77 -1.39 -6.40
CA SER A 563 3.38 -1.01 -5.05
C SER A 563 1.87 -0.68 -4.97
N VAL A 564 1.34 -0.49 -3.76
CA VAL A 564 -0.06 -0.03 -3.59
C VAL A 564 -0.21 1.44 -4.03
N GLU A 565 0.85 2.24 -3.93
CA GLU A 565 0.91 3.62 -4.41
C GLU A 565 0.78 3.71 -5.94
N GLU A 566 1.64 3.05 -6.71
CA GLU A 566 1.57 3.04 -8.19
C GLU A 566 0.22 2.50 -8.68
N VAL A 567 -0.26 1.39 -8.10
CA VAL A 567 -1.53 0.75 -8.45
C VAL A 567 -2.73 1.62 -8.07
N ALA A 568 -2.65 2.43 -7.01
CA ALA A 568 -3.68 3.42 -6.70
C ALA A 568 -3.61 4.62 -7.64
N ASN A 569 -2.41 5.14 -7.93
CA ASN A 569 -2.22 6.33 -8.78
C ASN A 569 -2.69 6.10 -10.22
N ALA A 570 -2.39 4.93 -10.79
CA ALA A 570 -2.91 4.54 -12.11
C ALA A 570 -4.45 4.47 -12.19
N TYR A 571 -5.14 4.34 -11.05
CA TYR A 571 -6.61 4.42 -10.97
C TYR A 571 -7.10 5.84 -10.67
N ALA A 572 -6.33 6.63 -9.90
CA ALA A 572 -6.57 8.07 -9.76
C ALA A 572 -6.49 8.77 -11.12
N ALA A 573 -5.60 8.34 -12.03
CA ALA A 573 -5.55 8.82 -13.40
C ALA A 573 -6.85 8.58 -14.17
N LEU A 574 -7.51 7.42 -14.00
CA LEU A 574 -8.82 7.15 -14.59
C LEU A 574 -9.92 8.04 -13.98
N ALA A 575 -9.82 8.35 -12.68
CA ALA A 575 -10.73 9.25 -11.99
C ALA A 575 -10.60 10.70 -12.49
N ASN A 576 -9.35 11.18 -12.64
CA ASN A 576 -8.96 12.51 -13.12
C ASN A 576 -9.04 12.63 -14.66
N GLY A 577 -10.02 11.99 -15.29
CA GLY A 577 -10.28 12.11 -16.72
C GLY A 577 -9.15 11.64 -17.64
N GLY A 578 -8.28 10.73 -17.19
CA GLY A 578 -7.13 10.21 -17.92
C GLY A 578 -5.79 10.88 -17.61
N LYS A 579 -5.74 11.76 -16.61
CA LYS A 579 -4.52 12.50 -16.21
C LYS A 579 -3.84 11.85 -15.02
N HIS A 580 -2.66 11.29 -15.24
CA HIS A 580 -1.76 10.86 -14.18
C HIS A 580 -1.14 12.09 -13.51
N MET A 581 -1.12 12.09 -12.17
CA MET A 581 -0.44 13.07 -11.33
C MET A 581 0.72 12.36 -10.63
N GLU A 582 1.86 12.99 -10.41
CA GLU A 582 2.90 12.39 -9.56
C GLU A 582 2.43 12.31 -8.10
N THR A 583 2.74 11.20 -7.38
CA THR A 583 2.31 11.04 -5.99
C THR A 583 3.27 11.68 -5.00
N THR A 584 2.77 12.65 -4.22
CA THR A 584 3.54 13.23 -3.11
C THR A 584 3.00 12.81 -1.74
N MET A 585 3.92 12.69 -0.76
CA MET A 585 3.60 12.79 0.67
C MET A 585 4.14 14.08 1.30
N ILE A 586 4.92 14.88 0.58
CA ILE A 586 5.60 16.08 1.06
C ILE A 586 5.03 17.27 0.30
N ASP A 587 4.23 18.10 0.97
CA ASP A 587 3.71 19.32 0.36
C ASP A 587 4.82 20.38 0.26
N LYS A 588 5.68 20.49 1.29
CA LYS A 588 6.67 21.56 1.42
C LYS A 588 7.80 21.20 2.41
N ILE A 589 9.00 21.73 2.19
CA ILE A 589 10.08 21.77 3.18
C ILE A 589 10.55 23.23 3.36
N GLU A 590 10.68 23.67 4.61
CA GLU A 590 11.31 24.94 5.00
C GLU A 590 12.66 24.70 5.71
N ASP A 591 13.57 25.68 5.68
CA ASP A 591 14.72 25.74 6.59
C ASP A 591 14.35 26.29 7.98
N ALA A 592 15.34 26.34 8.89
CA ALA A 592 15.15 26.84 10.26
C ALA A 592 14.67 28.30 10.28
N ASP A 593 15.18 29.15 9.39
CA ASP A 593 14.73 30.54 9.18
C ASP A 593 13.27 30.64 8.68
N GLY A 594 12.73 29.57 8.10
CA GLY A 594 11.40 29.54 7.49
C GLY A 594 11.38 29.94 6.01
N ASN A 595 12.51 29.91 5.31
CA ASN A 595 12.54 30.00 3.86
C ASN A 595 12.10 28.66 3.26
N VAL A 596 11.27 28.70 2.22
CA VAL A 596 10.85 27.51 1.48
C VAL A 596 11.98 27.04 0.59
N ILE A 597 12.45 25.80 0.78
CA ILE A 597 13.51 25.17 -0.01
C ILE A 597 12.97 24.10 -0.97
N TYR A 598 11.75 23.60 -0.71
CA TYR A 598 10.98 22.75 -1.61
C TYR A 598 9.48 23.02 -1.41
N GLU A 599 8.71 23.09 -2.49
CA GLU A 599 7.25 23.08 -2.49
C GLU A 599 6.80 22.25 -3.70
N HIS A 600 5.83 21.35 -3.52
CA HIS A 600 5.46 20.40 -4.57
C HIS A 600 4.61 21.08 -5.66
N GLU A 601 5.16 21.17 -6.89
CA GLU A 601 4.39 21.56 -8.08
C GLU A 601 3.76 20.30 -8.72
N ALA A 602 2.43 20.24 -8.73
CA ALA A 602 1.69 19.07 -9.22
C ALA A 602 1.63 19.04 -10.77
N GLU A 603 2.54 18.30 -11.40
CA GLU A 603 2.52 18.07 -12.85
C GLU A 603 1.49 17.00 -13.27
N ALA A 604 0.87 17.20 -14.43
CA ALA A 604 -0.20 16.36 -14.96
C ALA A 604 0.15 15.79 -16.35
N LYS A 605 0.23 14.47 -16.46
CA LYS A 605 0.50 13.72 -17.70
C LYS A 605 -0.79 13.13 -18.26
N ASP A 606 -1.17 13.51 -19.48
CA ASP A 606 -2.31 12.90 -20.19
C ASP A 606 -1.94 11.47 -20.64
N VAL A 607 -2.65 10.44 -20.13
CA VAL A 607 -2.40 9.00 -20.46
C VAL A 607 -3.58 8.36 -21.18
N PHE A 608 -4.80 8.80 -20.89
CA PHE A 608 -6.02 8.40 -21.60
C PHE A 608 -6.82 9.65 -22.00
N THR A 609 -7.67 9.54 -23.02
CA THR A 609 -8.68 10.59 -23.26
C THR A 609 -9.72 10.62 -22.15
N PRO A 610 -10.30 11.80 -21.82
CA PRO A 610 -11.43 11.89 -20.90
C PRO A 610 -12.60 11.00 -21.31
N GLN A 611 -12.79 10.80 -22.62
CA GLN A 611 -13.81 9.92 -23.18
C GLN A 611 -13.52 8.44 -22.86
N ALA A 612 -12.30 7.95 -23.08
CA ALA A 612 -11.93 6.57 -22.72
C ALA A 612 -12.00 6.35 -21.21
N SER A 613 -11.46 7.28 -20.41
CA SER A 613 -11.52 7.22 -18.94
C SER A 613 -12.95 7.21 -18.40
N TYR A 614 -13.86 8.04 -18.94
CA TYR A 614 -15.26 8.04 -18.52
C TYR A 614 -15.98 6.73 -18.89
N VAL A 615 -15.79 6.21 -20.11
CA VAL A 615 -16.43 4.95 -20.53
C VAL A 615 -15.86 3.76 -19.74
N LEU A 616 -14.55 3.72 -19.49
CA LEU A 616 -13.92 2.71 -18.64
C LEU A 616 -14.42 2.80 -17.20
N THR A 617 -14.53 4.01 -16.65
CA THR A 617 -15.09 4.26 -15.31
C THR A 617 -16.54 3.79 -15.23
N ASP A 618 -17.36 3.99 -16.27
CA ASP A 618 -18.72 3.47 -16.30
C ASP A 618 -18.78 1.93 -16.32
N MET A 619 -17.86 1.25 -17.02
CA MET A 619 -17.73 -0.21 -16.95
C MET A 619 -17.25 -0.67 -15.56
N LEU A 620 -16.39 0.11 -14.90
CA LEU A 620 -15.85 -0.19 -13.58
C LEU A 620 -16.84 0.08 -12.43
N ARG A 621 -17.88 0.90 -12.64
CA ARG A 621 -19.04 0.98 -11.72
C ARG A 621 -19.70 -0.40 -11.53
N ASP A 622 -19.77 -1.22 -12.57
CA ASP A 622 -20.45 -2.54 -12.51
C ASP A 622 -19.73 -3.55 -11.60
N VAL A 623 -18.42 -3.36 -11.34
CA VAL A 623 -17.64 -4.15 -10.37
C VAL A 623 -18.18 -3.99 -8.95
N PHE A 624 -18.73 -2.81 -8.61
CA PHE A 624 -19.33 -2.50 -7.30
C PHE A 624 -20.86 -2.65 -7.30
N LYS A 625 -21.53 -2.42 -8.43
CA LYS A 625 -22.99 -2.24 -8.50
C LYS A 625 -23.81 -3.45 -8.96
N THR A 626 -23.17 -4.52 -9.45
CA THR A 626 -23.89 -5.72 -9.95
C THR A 626 -23.72 -6.95 -9.06
N ASP A 627 -24.71 -7.86 -9.05
CA ASP A 627 -24.67 -9.12 -8.29
C ASP A 627 -23.48 -10.04 -8.64
N ARG A 628 -22.84 -9.81 -9.79
CA ARG A 628 -21.66 -10.55 -10.26
C ARG A 628 -20.36 -9.73 -10.24
N GLY A 629 -20.42 -8.47 -9.83
CA GLY A 629 -19.27 -7.58 -9.71
C GLY A 629 -18.37 -7.99 -8.55
N THR A 630 -17.05 -8.07 -8.76
CA THR A 630 -16.13 -8.64 -7.76
C THR A 630 -15.91 -7.78 -6.51
N ALA A 631 -16.38 -6.53 -6.48
CA ALA A 631 -16.37 -5.64 -5.32
C ALA A 631 -17.77 -5.34 -4.73
N ASN A 632 -18.81 -6.07 -5.15
CA ASN A 632 -20.18 -5.77 -4.72
C ASN A 632 -20.41 -5.90 -3.21
N ARG A 633 -19.64 -6.75 -2.53
CA ARG A 633 -19.66 -6.92 -1.08
C ARG A 633 -19.07 -5.73 -0.35
N ALA A 634 -18.04 -5.09 -0.91
CA ALA A 634 -17.50 -3.85 -0.36
C ALA A 634 -18.54 -2.73 -0.43
N ASN A 635 -19.20 -2.56 -1.58
CA ASN A 635 -20.30 -1.59 -1.76
C ASN A 635 -21.43 -1.80 -0.73
N GLY A 636 -21.89 -3.05 -0.58
CA GLY A 636 -22.93 -3.43 0.40
C GLY A 636 -22.52 -3.34 1.87
N MET A 637 -21.28 -2.94 2.17
CA MET A 637 -20.78 -2.70 3.54
C MET A 637 -20.51 -1.21 3.84
N LEU A 638 -20.67 -0.31 2.88
CA LEU A 638 -20.55 1.13 3.12
C LEU A 638 -21.78 1.67 3.87
N LYS A 639 -21.56 2.55 4.83
CA LYS A 639 -22.63 3.27 5.56
C LYS A 639 -23.12 4.54 4.85
N PHE A 640 -22.53 4.84 3.70
CA PHE A 640 -22.83 5.99 2.85
C PHE A 640 -22.88 5.53 1.38
N ASN A 641 -23.40 6.38 0.49
CA ASN A 641 -23.40 6.15 -0.95
C ASN A 641 -22.51 7.20 -1.62
N ALA A 642 -21.69 6.78 -2.57
CA ALA A 642 -20.97 7.66 -3.51
C ALA A 642 -20.88 6.95 -4.88
N ASP A 643 -20.51 7.66 -5.94
CA ASP A 643 -20.37 7.07 -7.28
C ASP A 643 -19.06 6.30 -7.46
N PHE A 644 -18.90 5.20 -6.72
CA PHE A 644 -17.71 4.36 -6.80
C PHE A 644 -17.61 3.56 -8.12
N ALA A 645 -16.37 3.48 -8.61
CA ALA A 645 -15.85 2.56 -9.61
C ALA A 645 -14.56 1.91 -9.08
N GLY A 646 -14.04 0.89 -9.75
CA GLY A 646 -12.74 0.28 -9.40
C GLY A 646 -12.66 -1.19 -9.74
N LYS A 647 -11.64 -1.89 -9.22
CA LYS A 647 -11.27 -3.24 -9.65
C LYS A 647 -10.63 -4.07 -8.54
N THR A 648 -10.98 -5.36 -8.49
CA THR A 648 -10.23 -6.35 -7.69
C THR A 648 -9.07 -6.98 -8.46
N GLY A 649 -7.98 -7.27 -7.76
CA GLY A 649 -6.89 -8.13 -8.20
C GLY A 649 -6.85 -9.45 -7.42
N THR A 650 -6.26 -10.46 -8.03
CA THR A 650 -5.97 -11.77 -7.43
C THR A 650 -4.86 -12.37 -8.27
N THR A 651 -3.76 -12.80 -7.64
CA THR A 651 -2.60 -13.40 -8.33
C THR A 651 -2.70 -14.91 -8.43
N GLN A 652 -1.76 -15.54 -9.15
CA GLN A 652 -1.66 -17.00 -9.24
C GLN A 652 -1.52 -17.62 -7.84
N GLU A 653 -2.20 -18.74 -7.61
CA GLU A 653 -2.32 -19.41 -6.29
C GLU A 653 -2.93 -18.54 -5.18
N THR A 654 -3.47 -17.36 -5.50
CA THR A 654 -3.95 -16.37 -4.53
C THR A 654 -2.89 -16.01 -3.47
N ARG A 655 -1.68 -15.70 -3.91
CA ARG A 655 -0.60 -15.16 -3.05
C ARG A 655 -0.92 -13.74 -2.58
N ASP A 656 -1.59 -12.99 -3.45
CA ASP A 656 -1.97 -11.59 -3.27
C ASP A 656 -3.44 -11.40 -3.67
N VAL A 657 -4.13 -10.51 -2.96
CA VAL A 657 -5.43 -9.97 -3.38
C VAL A 657 -5.47 -8.46 -3.21
N TRP A 658 -6.17 -7.83 -4.14
CA TRP A 658 -6.25 -6.38 -4.25
C TRP A 658 -7.70 -5.92 -4.36
N LEU A 659 -8.00 -4.73 -3.83
CA LEU A 659 -9.15 -3.93 -4.25
C LEU A 659 -8.72 -2.47 -4.35
N VAL A 660 -8.80 -1.93 -5.56
CA VAL A 660 -8.65 -0.50 -5.84
C VAL A 660 -10.04 0.05 -6.12
N GLY A 661 -10.46 1.07 -5.39
CA GLY A 661 -11.78 1.68 -5.52
C GLY A 661 -11.68 3.19 -5.45
N TYR A 662 -12.33 3.88 -6.39
CA TYR A 662 -12.22 5.32 -6.58
C TYR A 662 -13.58 5.95 -6.85
N ASN A 663 -13.72 7.22 -6.49
CA ASN A 663 -14.82 8.10 -6.88
C ASN A 663 -14.21 9.35 -7.55
N PRO A 664 -14.93 10.46 -7.80
CA PRO A 664 -14.35 11.64 -8.42
C PRO A 664 -13.18 12.26 -7.65
N ASN A 665 -13.24 12.25 -6.31
CA ASN A 665 -12.35 13.03 -5.45
C ASN A 665 -11.16 12.22 -4.92
N ILE A 666 -11.39 10.95 -4.55
CA ILE A 666 -10.32 10.07 -4.01
C ILE A 666 -10.23 8.70 -4.68
N THR A 667 -9.05 8.10 -4.56
CA THR A 667 -8.77 6.69 -4.87
C THR A 667 -8.18 5.99 -3.65
N MET A 668 -8.71 4.81 -3.31
CA MET A 668 -8.17 3.94 -2.26
C MET A 668 -7.78 2.58 -2.83
N GLY A 669 -6.47 2.28 -2.80
CA GLY A 669 -5.92 0.94 -3.07
C GLY A 669 -5.66 0.18 -1.77
N VAL A 670 -6.02 -1.12 -1.73
CA VAL A 670 -5.73 -2.04 -0.62
C VAL A 670 -5.21 -3.37 -1.16
N TRP A 671 -4.08 -3.84 -0.61
CA TRP A 671 -3.47 -5.16 -0.84
C TRP A 671 -3.49 -6.01 0.43
N LEU A 672 -3.58 -7.33 0.27
CA LEU A 672 -3.27 -8.34 1.28
C LEU A 672 -2.37 -9.43 0.64
N GLY A 673 -1.39 -9.91 1.41
CA GLY A 673 -0.47 -11.01 1.03
C GLY A 673 0.40 -11.44 2.22
N TYR A 674 1.37 -12.33 2.01
CA TYR A 674 2.42 -12.64 2.99
C TYR A 674 3.76 -12.05 2.56
N ASP A 675 4.61 -11.66 3.53
CA ASP A 675 6.00 -11.21 3.28
C ASP A 675 6.72 -12.14 2.28
N LYS A 676 6.64 -13.45 2.51
CA LYS A 676 7.25 -14.48 1.65
C LYS A 676 6.24 -15.03 0.65
N GLU A 677 6.38 -14.63 -0.61
CA GLU A 677 5.45 -14.91 -1.72
C GLU A 677 5.22 -16.40 -2.06
N LYS A 678 6.04 -17.29 -1.50
CA LYS A 678 5.85 -18.74 -1.56
C LYS A 678 4.57 -19.22 -0.85
N TYR A 679 3.92 -18.37 -0.04
CA TYR A 679 2.72 -18.71 0.72
C TYR A 679 1.44 -18.16 0.08
N SER A 680 0.44 -19.04 -0.08
CA SER A 680 -0.90 -18.69 -0.56
C SER A 680 -1.80 -18.20 0.59
N LEU A 681 -2.60 -17.16 0.34
CA LEU A 681 -3.67 -16.73 1.25
C LEU A 681 -4.81 -17.74 1.36
N ASP A 682 -4.92 -18.67 0.41
CA ASP A 682 -5.85 -19.79 0.45
C ASP A 682 -5.38 -20.96 1.32
N ASN A 683 -4.19 -20.86 1.94
CA ASN A 683 -3.85 -21.73 3.07
C ASN A 683 -4.98 -21.66 4.12
N PHE A 684 -5.49 -22.84 4.49
CA PHE A 684 -6.65 -23.01 5.39
C PHE A 684 -7.98 -22.42 4.88
N ARG A 685 -8.32 -22.57 3.58
CA ARG A 685 -9.65 -22.24 2.99
C ARG A 685 -10.88 -22.64 3.81
N ASN A 686 -10.79 -23.71 4.62
CA ASN A 686 -11.90 -24.23 5.44
C ASN A 686 -12.06 -23.52 6.80
N GLN A 687 -11.12 -22.65 7.18
CA GLN A 687 -11.09 -21.90 8.45
C GLN A 687 -11.26 -20.39 8.22
N ASN A 688 -10.67 -19.88 7.13
CA ASN A 688 -10.66 -18.46 6.78
C ASN A 688 -11.76 -18.10 5.76
N LEU A 689 -12.18 -16.83 5.75
CA LEU A 689 -12.95 -16.29 4.62
C LEU A 689 -12.10 -16.32 3.33
N GLN A 690 -12.76 -16.40 2.18
CA GLN A 690 -12.07 -16.35 0.88
C GLN A 690 -11.23 -15.06 0.77
N PRO A 691 -10.00 -15.10 0.22
CA PRO A 691 -9.11 -13.94 0.11
C PRO A 691 -9.79 -12.69 -0.49
N SER A 692 -10.53 -12.85 -1.59
CA SER A 692 -11.29 -11.77 -2.24
C SER A 692 -12.37 -11.14 -1.34
N VAL A 693 -12.97 -11.92 -0.44
CA VAL A 693 -13.93 -11.44 0.57
C VAL A 693 -13.22 -10.64 1.66
N ARG A 694 -12.01 -11.04 2.07
CA ARG A 694 -11.23 -10.34 3.10
C ARG A 694 -10.85 -8.92 2.65
N VAL A 695 -10.30 -8.77 1.45
CA VAL A 695 -9.92 -7.44 0.92
C VAL A 695 -11.14 -6.55 0.66
N ASN A 696 -12.27 -7.13 0.21
CA ASN A 696 -13.57 -6.44 0.12
C ASN A 696 -14.01 -5.84 1.47
N GLN A 697 -13.93 -6.64 2.55
CA GLN A 697 -14.29 -6.19 3.90
C GLN A 697 -13.34 -5.12 4.42
N LEU A 698 -12.03 -5.29 4.25
CA LEU A 698 -11.04 -4.36 4.78
C LEU A 698 -11.11 -3.01 4.07
N TRP A 699 -11.20 -2.99 2.73
CA TRP A 699 -11.42 -1.77 1.95
C TRP A 699 -12.69 -1.04 2.41
N ALA A 700 -13.81 -1.75 2.57
CA ALA A 700 -15.06 -1.14 3.05
C ALA A 700 -14.93 -0.60 4.48
N ASN A 701 -14.17 -1.26 5.35
CA ASN A 701 -13.91 -0.77 6.71
C ASN A 701 -13.04 0.49 6.69
N LEU A 702 -11.95 0.52 5.91
CA LEU A 702 -11.06 1.68 5.77
C LEU A 702 -11.78 2.87 5.11
N MET A 703 -12.57 2.63 4.07
CA MET A 703 -13.40 3.63 3.42
C MET A 703 -14.52 4.15 4.35
N ASN A 704 -15.11 3.28 5.18
CA ASN A 704 -16.02 3.71 6.25
C ASN A 704 -15.30 4.56 7.30
N ALA A 705 -14.08 4.21 7.73
CA ALA A 705 -13.31 5.01 8.68
C ALA A 705 -12.97 6.39 8.10
N THR A 706 -12.59 6.43 6.81
CA THR A 706 -12.37 7.65 6.03
C THR A 706 -13.61 8.56 6.05
N TYR A 707 -14.81 8.01 5.89
CA TYR A 707 -16.06 8.78 5.95
C TYR A 707 -16.40 9.37 7.34
N ASP A 708 -15.94 8.77 8.44
CA ASP A 708 -16.23 9.31 9.79
C ASP A 708 -15.43 10.57 10.12
N VAL A 709 -14.25 10.74 9.51
CA VAL A 709 -13.30 11.83 9.83
C VAL A 709 -13.04 12.78 8.67
N ALA A 710 -13.11 12.31 7.43
CA ALA A 710 -12.90 13.09 6.20
C ALA A 710 -14.05 12.91 5.18
N PRO A 711 -15.32 13.14 5.55
CA PRO A 711 -16.46 12.98 4.64
C PRO A 711 -16.42 13.95 3.44
N ASP A 712 -15.82 15.13 3.63
CA ASP A 712 -15.67 16.15 2.59
C ASP A 712 -14.62 15.74 1.53
N ALA A 713 -13.51 15.11 1.95
CA ALA A 713 -12.51 14.55 1.02
C ALA A 713 -13.10 13.41 0.16
N ILE A 714 -14.03 12.62 0.72
CA ILE A 714 -14.80 11.66 -0.09
C ILE A 714 -15.73 12.38 -1.07
N GLY A 715 -16.34 13.50 -0.68
CA GLY A 715 -17.34 14.22 -1.49
C GLY A 715 -18.47 13.29 -1.96
N SER A 716 -19.13 12.64 -1.00
CA SER A 716 -20.10 11.56 -1.29
C SER A 716 -21.30 11.93 -2.20
N GLY A 717 -21.57 13.23 -2.40
CA GLY A 717 -22.57 13.73 -3.34
C GLY A 717 -22.12 13.78 -4.80
N ASP A 718 -20.81 13.74 -5.05
CA ASP A 718 -20.20 14.01 -6.36
C ASP A 718 -20.23 12.78 -7.28
N LYS A 719 -20.11 13.06 -8.59
CA LYS A 719 -20.22 12.07 -9.67
C LYS A 719 -19.29 12.43 -10.81
N PHE A 720 -18.77 11.42 -11.52
CA PHE A 720 -18.01 11.66 -12.74
C PHE A 720 -18.91 12.34 -13.78
N GLN A 721 -18.42 13.44 -14.35
CA GLN A 721 -19.13 14.20 -15.37
C GLN A 721 -18.90 13.55 -16.75
N GLU A 722 -19.94 13.43 -17.56
CA GLU A 722 -19.84 12.90 -18.92
C GLU A 722 -19.18 13.94 -19.85
N PRO A 723 -18.03 13.64 -20.48
CA PRO A 723 -17.38 14.57 -21.39
C PRO A 723 -18.06 14.60 -22.76
N ASP A 724 -17.91 15.72 -23.47
CA ASP A 724 -18.37 15.85 -24.86
C ASP A 724 -17.78 14.74 -25.75
N GLY A 725 -18.59 14.21 -26.67
CA GLY A 725 -18.19 13.13 -27.58
C GLY A 725 -18.57 11.71 -27.12
N ILE A 726 -19.07 11.53 -25.90
CA ILE A 726 -19.73 10.28 -25.49
C ILE A 726 -21.12 10.18 -26.13
N VAL A 727 -21.47 8.99 -26.62
CA VAL A 727 -22.77 8.72 -27.24
C VAL A 727 -23.28 7.32 -26.93
N SER A 728 -24.56 7.21 -26.56
CA SER A 728 -25.25 5.92 -26.59
C SER A 728 -25.59 5.51 -28.03
N ARG A 729 -25.31 4.26 -28.41
CA ARG A 729 -25.67 3.68 -29.71
C ARG A 729 -26.20 2.27 -29.57
N SER A 730 -27.13 1.91 -30.46
CA SER A 730 -27.65 0.55 -30.56
C SER A 730 -26.79 -0.32 -31.50
N PHE A 731 -26.53 -1.56 -31.09
CA PHE A 731 -25.74 -2.55 -31.80
C PHE A 731 -26.37 -3.94 -31.65
N CYS A 732 -25.91 -4.90 -32.46
CA CYS A 732 -26.25 -6.30 -32.27
C CYS A 732 -25.35 -6.91 -31.18
N GLY A 733 -25.94 -7.35 -30.07
CA GLY A 733 -25.23 -7.78 -28.87
C GLY A 733 -24.39 -9.06 -28.98
N ILE A 734 -24.31 -9.67 -30.18
CA ILE A 734 -23.41 -10.78 -30.48
C ILE A 734 -22.27 -10.39 -31.45
N SER A 735 -22.37 -9.27 -32.19
CA SER A 735 -21.40 -8.88 -33.24
C SER A 735 -20.82 -7.47 -33.11
N GLY A 736 -21.42 -6.58 -32.30
CA GLY A 736 -20.99 -5.19 -32.13
C GLY A 736 -21.42 -4.25 -33.27
N PHE A 737 -21.90 -4.80 -34.38
CA PHE A 737 -22.29 -4.05 -35.58
C PHE A 737 -23.71 -3.45 -35.48
N ALA A 738 -24.06 -2.53 -36.38
CA ALA A 738 -25.34 -1.84 -36.40
C ALA A 738 -26.50 -2.84 -36.64
N PRO A 739 -27.61 -2.76 -35.86
CA PRO A 739 -28.57 -3.86 -35.77
C PRO A 739 -29.45 -3.99 -37.01
N ASN A 740 -29.28 -5.09 -37.75
CA ASN A 740 -30.14 -5.47 -38.87
C ASN A 740 -31.52 -6.01 -38.39
N GLU A 741 -32.41 -6.35 -39.33
CA GLU A 741 -33.73 -6.90 -39.03
C GLU A 741 -33.72 -8.31 -38.42
N ALA A 742 -32.69 -9.12 -38.68
CA ALA A 742 -32.54 -10.43 -38.03
C ALA A 742 -32.21 -10.26 -36.53
N CYS A 743 -31.27 -9.37 -36.20
CA CYS A 743 -30.88 -9.06 -34.84
C CYS A 743 -32.01 -8.43 -34.01
N LYS A 744 -32.84 -7.59 -34.63
CA LYS A 744 -34.09 -7.07 -34.02
C LYS A 744 -35.06 -8.19 -33.69
N LYS A 745 -35.38 -9.05 -34.67
CA LYS A 745 -36.29 -10.20 -34.48
C LYS A 745 -35.75 -11.22 -33.47
N ALA A 746 -34.44 -11.33 -33.34
CA ALA A 746 -33.77 -12.18 -32.36
C ALA A 746 -33.82 -11.66 -30.91
N GLY A 747 -34.25 -10.41 -30.68
CA GLY A 747 -34.15 -9.76 -29.36
C GLY A 747 -32.70 -9.50 -28.92
N LEU A 748 -31.75 -9.46 -29.87
CA LEU A 748 -30.31 -9.35 -29.61
C LEU A 748 -29.78 -7.91 -29.64
N VAL A 749 -30.61 -6.94 -30.01
CA VAL A 749 -30.22 -5.52 -29.99
C VAL A 749 -29.94 -5.06 -28.57
N ARG A 750 -28.80 -4.40 -28.37
CA ARG A 750 -28.40 -3.74 -27.12
C ARG A 750 -28.10 -2.28 -27.43
N SER A 751 -28.06 -1.44 -26.39
CA SER A 751 -27.57 -0.06 -26.47
C SER A 751 -26.64 0.19 -25.31
N ASP A 752 -25.51 0.84 -25.56
CA ASP A 752 -24.47 1.10 -24.55
C ASP A 752 -23.65 2.34 -24.98
N LEU A 753 -22.63 2.72 -24.19
CA LEU A 753 -21.77 3.88 -24.42
C LEU A 753 -20.63 3.59 -25.42
N PHE A 754 -20.36 4.59 -26.25
CA PHE A 754 -19.35 4.61 -27.31
C PHE A 754 -18.73 6.01 -27.43
N ILE A 755 -17.49 6.08 -27.91
CA ILE A 755 -16.79 7.36 -28.18
C ILE A 755 -17.04 7.75 -29.64
N ALA A 756 -17.81 8.81 -29.88
CA ALA A 756 -18.48 9.09 -31.15
C ALA A 756 -17.56 9.09 -32.38
N ASP A 757 -16.42 9.75 -32.26
CA ASP A 757 -15.47 9.99 -33.36
C ASP A 757 -14.43 8.86 -33.51
N ILE A 758 -14.19 8.07 -32.46
CA ILE A 758 -13.28 6.91 -32.50
C ILE A 758 -14.02 5.67 -33.01
N MET A 759 -15.00 5.17 -32.25
CA MET A 759 -15.73 3.93 -32.59
C MET A 759 -17.22 4.06 -32.27
N THR A 760 -18.05 3.84 -33.29
CA THR A 760 -19.49 3.65 -33.12
C THR A 760 -20.02 2.61 -34.12
N PRO A 761 -21.09 1.86 -33.79
CA PRO A 761 -21.69 0.86 -34.68
C PRO A 761 -22.25 1.49 -35.96
N LYS A 762 -21.45 1.47 -37.05
CA LYS A 762 -21.80 2.04 -38.37
C LYS A 762 -22.06 0.96 -39.41
N ASP A 763 -21.22 -0.07 -39.45
CA ASP A 763 -21.33 -1.18 -40.38
C ASP A 763 -22.52 -2.09 -40.05
N GLY A 764 -23.18 -2.63 -41.06
CA GLY A 764 -24.37 -3.45 -40.88
C GLY A 764 -24.06 -4.85 -40.35
N ASP A 765 -24.83 -5.32 -39.36
CA ASP A 765 -24.68 -6.67 -38.81
C ASP A 765 -24.74 -7.75 -39.90
N ASP A 766 -23.70 -8.58 -39.91
CA ASP A 766 -23.45 -9.70 -40.81
C ASP A 766 -23.55 -11.06 -40.10
N SER A 767 -23.67 -11.05 -38.76
CA SER A 767 -23.52 -12.24 -37.94
C SER A 767 -24.68 -13.23 -38.06
N LEU A 768 -25.89 -12.75 -38.39
CA LEU A 768 -27.12 -13.55 -38.37
C LEU A 768 -27.62 -13.85 -39.78
N SER A 769 -27.58 -15.14 -40.14
CA SER A 769 -28.26 -15.66 -41.33
C SER A 769 -29.64 -16.25 -40.98
N SER A 770 -30.60 -16.13 -41.91
CA SER A 770 -31.88 -16.82 -41.82
C SER A 770 -31.69 -18.30 -42.22
N GLY A 771 -31.06 -19.07 -41.34
CA GLY A 771 -30.67 -20.45 -41.58
C GLY A 771 -31.77 -21.47 -41.29
N SER A 772 -31.73 -22.58 -42.02
CA SER A 772 -32.44 -23.81 -41.67
C SER A 772 -31.47 -24.77 -41.01
N TYR A 773 -31.86 -25.40 -39.90
CA TYR A 773 -30.97 -26.23 -39.08
C TYR A 773 -31.52 -27.65 -38.88
N THR A 774 -30.66 -28.56 -38.45
CA THR A 774 -31.03 -29.91 -38.02
C THR A 774 -30.36 -30.25 -36.68
N THR A 775 -30.72 -31.35 -36.05
CA THR A 775 -30.17 -31.77 -34.75
C THR A 775 -29.51 -33.14 -34.87
N ILE A 776 -28.36 -33.33 -34.24
CA ILE A 776 -27.58 -34.57 -34.18
C ILE A 776 -26.98 -34.67 -32.78
N ASN A 777 -27.23 -35.78 -32.05
CA ASN A 777 -26.81 -35.96 -30.65
C ASN A 777 -27.19 -34.77 -29.75
N GLY A 778 -28.42 -34.24 -29.93
CA GLY A 778 -28.91 -33.04 -29.24
C GLY A 778 -28.25 -31.70 -29.63
N LYS A 779 -27.17 -31.71 -30.43
CA LYS A 779 -26.51 -30.49 -30.93
C LYS A 779 -27.13 -30.04 -32.25
N ARG A 780 -27.29 -28.73 -32.45
CA ARG A 780 -27.83 -28.17 -33.71
C ARG A 780 -26.70 -27.89 -34.70
N TYR A 781 -26.94 -28.19 -35.98
CA TYR A 781 -26.01 -28.00 -37.09
C TYR A 781 -26.72 -27.33 -38.28
N ALA A 782 -25.96 -26.61 -39.12
CA ALA A 782 -26.50 -26.04 -40.35
C ALA A 782 -26.97 -27.15 -41.31
N ALA A 783 -28.18 -27.04 -41.87
CA ALA A 783 -28.69 -28.02 -42.81
C ALA A 783 -27.91 -27.96 -44.13
N LEU A 784 -27.47 -29.12 -44.63
CA LEU A 784 -26.85 -29.25 -45.94
C LEU A 784 -27.91 -29.13 -47.04
N SER A 785 -27.49 -28.81 -48.28
CA SER A 785 -28.39 -28.69 -49.44
C SER A 785 -29.13 -29.99 -49.81
N ASN A 786 -28.72 -31.11 -49.22
CA ASN A 786 -29.32 -32.44 -49.34
C ASN A 786 -29.87 -33.01 -48.02
N THR A 787 -29.88 -32.27 -46.92
CA THR A 787 -30.49 -32.73 -45.66
C THR A 787 -32.01 -32.90 -45.86
N PRO A 788 -32.61 -34.05 -45.49
CA PRO A 788 -34.02 -34.29 -45.75
C PRO A 788 -34.92 -33.27 -45.03
N SER A 789 -35.81 -32.61 -45.77
CA SER A 789 -36.61 -31.49 -45.26
C SER A 789 -37.54 -31.85 -44.10
N GLU A 790 -37.86 -33.14 -43.90
CA GLU A 790 -38.59 -33.62 -42.72
C GLU A 790 -37.78 -33.61 -41.40
N PHE A 791 -36.46 -33.43 -41.45
CA PHE A 791 -35.55 -33.30 -40.30
C PHE A 791 -34.91 -31.90 -40.23
N VAL A 792 -35.37 -30.97 -41.05
CA VAL A 792 -34.89 -29.59 -41.11
C VAL A 792 -35.90 -28.67 -40.44
N SER A 793 -35.49 -28.02 -39.36
CA SER A 793 -36.25 -26.96 -38.71
C SER A 793 -35.99 -25.61 -39.36
N GLY A 794 -37.05 -24.95 -39.81
CA GLY A 794 -37.02 -23.56 -40.26
C GLY A 794 -37.22 -22.60 -39.08
N GLY A 795 -36.63 -21.40 -39.16
CA GLY A 795 -36.77 -20.34 -38.15
C GLY A 795 -35.67 -20.29 -37.09
N GLY A 796 -34.60 -21.05 -37.24
CA GLY A 796 -33.40 -20.88 -36.42
C GLY A 796 -32.58 -19.67 -36.84
N LEU A 797 -31.97 -19.00 -35.87
CA LEU A 797 -30.98 -17.95 -36.11
C LEU A 797 -29.59 -18.61 -36.13
N GLY A 798 -29.11 -18.93 -37.32
CA GLY A 798 -27.79 -19.50 -37.53
C GLY A 798 -26.78 -18.41 -37.87
N VAL A 799 -25.58 -18.46 -37.29
CA VAL A 799 -24.53 -17.48 -37.61
C VAL A 799 -23.83 -17.79 -38.95
N SER A 800 -22.73 -17.09 -39.27
CA SER A 800 -21.83 -17.44 -40.38
C SER A 800 -20.49 -17.99 -39.86
N GLU A 801 -19.78 -18.75 -40.70
CA GLU A 801 -18.44 -19.28 -40.43
C GLU A 801 -17.43 -18.12 -40.28
N GLU A 802 -17.49 -17.13 -41.17
CA GLU A 802 -16.69 -15.89 -41.11
C GLU A 802 -16.90 -15.10 -39.81
N TYR A 803 -18.12 -15.08 -39.27
CA TYR A 803 -18.41 -14.49 -37.96
C TYR A 803 -17.84 -15.33 -36.81
N VAL A 804 -17.97 -16.66 -36.85
CA VAL A 804 -17.41 -17.56 -35.83
C VAL A 804 -15.89 -17.39 -35.74
N ASP A 805 -15.20 -17.38 -36.89
CA ASP A 805 -13.76 -17.16 -36.96
C ASP A 805 -13.37 -15.78 -36.44
N ARG A 806 -14.12 -14.72 -36.80
CA ARG A 806 -13.90 -13.36 -36.27
C ARG A 806 -14.03 -13.29 -34.75
N MET A 807 -15.05 -13.90 -34.18
CA MET A 807 -15.27 -13.89 -32.73
C MET A 807 -14.26 -14.77 -31.98
N LEU A 808 -13.76 -15.85 -32.59
CA LEU A 808 -12.73 -16.71 -32.01
C LEU A 808 -11.28 -16.23 -32.27
N ALA A 809 -11.08 -15.14 -33.01
CA ALA A 809 -9.76 -14.56 -33.24
C ALA A 809 -9.11 -14.03 -31.93
N PRO A 810 -7.76 -14.02 -31.84
CA PRO A 810 -6.81 -14.60 -32.79
C PRO A 810 -6.54 -16.10 -32.56
N PHE A 811 -7.04 -16.69 -31.47
CA PHE A 811 -6.58 -18.00 -30.96
C PHE A 811 -7.45 -19.22 -31.33
N GLY A 812 -8.58 -19.04 -32.01
CA GLY A 812 -9.57 -20.11 -32.22
C GLY A 812 -10.34 -20.48 -30.94
N GLY A 813 -10.91 -21.69 -30.91
CA GLY A 813 -11.66 -22.24 -29.78
C GLY A 813 -12.79 -23.19 -30.21
N ASP A 814 -13.56 -23.74 -29.26
CA ASP A 814 -14.77 -24.52 -29.59
C ASP A 814 -15.93 -23.57 -29.94
N ALA A 815 -16.27 -23.49 -31.23
CA ALA A 815 -17.40 -22.69 -31.73
C ALA A 815 -18.75 -23.08 -31.09
N GLY A 816 -18.90 -24.30 -30.57
CA GLY A 816 -20.06 -24.72 -29.78
C GLY A 816 -20.18 -24.03 -28.41
N LYS A 817 -19.11 -23.37 -27.92
CA LYS A 817 -19.11 -22.61 -26.66
C LYS A 817 -19.43 -21.13 -26.82
N LEU A 818 -19.50 -20.59 -28.03
CA LEU A 818 -19.92 -19.18 -28.26
C LEU A 818 -21.34 -18.91 -27.75
N PHE A 819 -22.22 -19.92 -27.83
CA PHE A 819 -23.63 -19.88 -27.43
C PHE A 819 -23.99 -21.06 -26.50
N PRO A 820 -23.49 -21.08 -25.25
CA PRO A 820 -23.77 -22.17 -24.33
C PRO A 820 -25.26 -22.17 -23.95
N GLY A 821 -25.86 -23.36 -23.77
CA GLY A 821 -27.31 -23.50 -23.60
C GLY A 821 -27.93 -22.79 -22.39
N SER A 822 -27.11 -22.44 -21.39
CA SER A 822 -27.47 -21.62 -20.22
C SER A 822 -27.28 -20.11 -20.41
N SER A 823 -26.73 -19.68 -21.55
CA SER A 823 -26.52 -18.26 -21.87
C SER A 823 -27.79 -17.58 -22.34
N ARG A 824 -27.83 -16.25 -22.17
CA ARG A 824 -28.82 -15.33 -22.75
C ARG A 824 -28.90 -15.39 -24.29
N PHE A 825 -27.97 -16.09 -24.94
CA PHE A 825 -27.89 -16.29 -26.38
C PHE A 825 -28.26 -17.71 -26.85
N SER A 826 -28.86 -18.54 -25.99
CA SER A 826 -29.27 -19.93 -26.29
C SER A 826 -30.26 -20.12 -27.46
N ASN A 827 -30.89 -19.04 -27.94
CA ASN A 827 -31.71 -19.02 -29.16
C ASN A 827 -30.89 -18.91 -30.45
N VAL A 828 -29.60 -18.54 -30.36
CA VAL A 828 -28.66 -18.46 -31.49
C VAL A 828 -27.95 -19.81 -31.65
N VAL A 829 -27.77 -20.24 -32.89
CA VAL A 829 -27.15 -21.50 -33.25
C VAL A 829 -25.80 -21.22 -33.89
N SER A 830 -24.72 -21.77 -33.33
CA SER A 830 -23.42 -21.79 -34.00
C SER A 830 -23.56 -22.54 -35.33
N SER A 831 -23.13 -21.94 -36.43
CA SER A 831 -23.26 -22.51 -37.78
C SER A 831 -22.22 -23.61 -38.04
N ALA A 832 -22.01 -24.48 -37.05
CA ALA A 832 -21.20 -25.67 -37.19
C ALA A 832 -21.76 -26.50 -38.35
N LYS A 833 -20.91 -26.72 -39.34
CA LYS A 833 -21.16 -27.65 -40.43
C LYS A 833 -20.80 -29.04 -39.94
N PHE A 834 -21.73 -29.98 -40.01
CA PHE A 834 -21.42 -31.37 -39.69
C PHE A 834 -20.72 -32.02 -40.89
N ASP A 835 -19.43 -32.36 -40.75
CA ASP A 835 -18.70 -33.14 -41.76
C ASP A 835 -19.13 -34.61 -41.68
N ALA A 836 -20.22 -34.92 -42.38
CA ALA A 836 -20.78 -36.26 -42.49
C ALA A 836 -19.80 -37.24 -43.15
N ASP A 837 -19.81 -38.48 -42.70
CA ASP A 837 -19.03 -39.51 -43.36
C ASP A 837 -19.66 -39.92 -44.72
N SER A 838 -18.99 -40.81 -45.45
CA SER A 838 -19.47 -41.31 -46.75
C SER A 838 -19.96 -42.77 -46.70
N ALA A 839 -20.33 -43.26 -45.52
CA ALA A 839 -20.96 -44.56 -45.28
C ALA A 839 -22.51 -44.43 -45.33
N ALA A 840 -23.21 -45.16 -44.47
CA ALA A 840 -24.65 -45.02 -44.23
C ALA A 840 -24.93 -45.52 -42.80
N PRO A 841 -25.94 -44.97 -42.09
CA PRO A 841 -26.12 -45.21 -40.66
C PRO A 841 -26.22 -46.68 -40.24
N ALA A 842 -25.70 -46.99 -39.05
CA ALA A 842 -25.90 -48.28 -38.42
C ALA A 842 -27.41 -48.55 -38.16
N PRO A 843 -27.92 -49.77 -38.40
CA PRO A 843 -29.32 -50.11 -38.18
C PRO A 843 -29.66 -50.15 -36.70
N VAL A 844 -30.85 -49.65 -36.35
CA VAL A 844 -31.38 -49.64 -34.99
C VAL A 844 -32.12 -50.93 -34.64
N GLY A 845 -32.14 -51.31 -33.37
CA GLY A 845 -33.01 -52.36 -32.85
C GLY A 845 -34.37 -51.79 -32.44
N THR A 846 -35.48 -52.37 -32.90
CA THR A 846 -36.84 -51.95 -32.52
C THR A 846 -37.48 -52.90 -31.51
N SER A 847 -38.19 -52.32 -30.52
CA SER A 847 -39.02 -53.01 -29.54
C SER A 847 -40.46 -52.49 -29.59
N ILE A 848 -41.38 -53.13 -28.86
CA ILE A 848 -42.78 -52.68 -28.81
C ILE A 848 -43.43 -52.97 -27.45
N ASN A 849 -44.19 -52.00 -26.94
CA ASN A 849 -45.03 -52.14 -25.77
C ASN A 849 -46.44 -51.56 -26.08
N GLY A 850 -47.48 -52.41 -25.97
CA GLY A 850 -48.85 -52.05 -26.36
C GLY A 850 -48.96 -51.61 -27.82
N ARG A 851 -49.12 -50.29 -28.04
CA ARG A 851 -49.13 -49.66 -29.37
C ARG A 851 -47.89 -48.79 -29.65
N THR A 852 -47.03 -48.60 -28.66
CA THR A 852 -45.83 -47.76 -28.79
C THR A 852 -44.65 -48.62 -29.24
N ILE A 853 -44.15 -48.30 -30.43
CA ILE A 853 -42.89 -48.83 -30.96
C ILE A 853 -41.77 -47.96 -30.40
N THR A 854 -40.66 -48.55 -29.98
CA THR A 854 -39.44 -47.82 -29.59
C THR A 854 -38.23 -48.39 -30.31
N TRP A 855 -37.13 -47.63 -30.37
CA TRP A 855 -35.87 -48.09 -30.95
C TRP A 855 -34.66 -47.67 -30.12
N SER A 856 -33.55 -48.39 -30.28
CA SER A 856 -32.22 -47.93 -29.87
C SER A 856 -31.78 -46.76 -30.72
N ASP A 857 -30.86 -45.95 -30.20
CA ASP A 857 -30.07 -45.05 -31.04
C ASP A 857 -29.26 -45.81 -32.09
N SER A 858 -28.82 -45.09 -33.12
CA SER A 858 -27.81 -45.59 -34.06
C SER A 858 -26.41 -45.47 -33.45
N ALA A 859 -25.50 -46.35 -33.86
CA ALA A 859 -24.07 -46.22 -33.56
C ALA A 859 -23.35 -45.20 -34.47
N SER A 860 -24.04 -44.64 -35.46
CA SER A 860 -23.52 -43.58 -36.34
C SER A 860 -23.77 -42.20 -35.73
N ASN A 861 -22.75 -41.34 -35.77
CA ASN A 861 -22.73 -40.05 -35.07
C ASN A 861 -23.32 -38.87 -35.87
N ASP A 862 -23.89 -39.13 -37.04
CA ASP A 862 -24.35 -38.16 -38.05
C ASP A 862 -25.87 -38.20 -38.32
N VAL A 863 -26.60 -38.95 -37.49
CA VAL A 863 -28.04 -39.22 -37.62
C VAL A 863 -28.88 -38.03 -37.19
N VAL A 864 -29.74 -37.55 -38.09
CA VAL A 864 -30.69 -36.43 -37.87
C VAL A 864 -32.09 -36.89 -37.47
N GLY A 865 -32.37 -38.18 -37.60
CA GLY A 865 -33.63 -38.78 -37.20
C GLY A 865 -33.93 -40.11 -37.86
N TYR A 866 -35.18 -40.54 -37.72
CA TYR A 866 -35.63 -41.89 -37.98
C TYR A 866 -36.88 -41.90 -38.85
N ARG A 867 -36.95 -42.79 -39.84
CA ARG A 867 -38.16 -42.99 -40.67
C ARG A 867 -38.83 -44.29 -40.26
N VAL A 868 -40.12 -44.21 -39.90
CA VAL A 868 -40.94 -45.37 -39.52
C VAL A 868 -41.73 -45.84 -40.74
N PHE A 869 -41.67 -47.14 -41.01
CA PHE A 869 -42.38 -47.81 -42.10
C PHE A 869 -43.39 -48.82 -41.55
N ARG A 870 -44.49 -49.03 -42.27
CA ARG A 870 -45.52 -50.06 -42.04
C ARG A 870 -45.72 -50.84 -43.34
N GLY A 871 -45.42 -52.13 -43.33
CA GLY A 871 -45.53 -52.98 -44.53
C GLY A 871 -44.73 -52.46 -45.75
N GLY A 872 -43.60 -51.78 -45.52
CA GLY A 872 -42.76 -51.19 -46.57
C GLY A 872 -43.14 -49.76 -47.00
N SER A 873 -44.27 -49.21 -46.55
CA SER A 873 -44.65 -47.81 -46.80
C SER A 873 -44.26 -46.91 -45.63
N ARG A 874 -43.66 -45.73 -45.87
CA ARG A 874 -43.35 -44.77 -44.80
C ARG A 874 -44.64 -44.24 -44.17
N VAL A 875 -44.71 -44.25 -42.84
CA VAL A 875 -45.86 -43.76 -42.06
C VAL A 875 -45.54 -42.62 -41.11
N ALA A 876 -44.26 -42.44 -40.73
CA ALA A 876 -43.80 -41.29 -39.96
C ALA A 876 -42.32 -41.00 -40.24
N SER A 877 -41.90 -39.79 -39.86
CA SER A 877 -40.50 -39.42 -39.66
C SER A 877 -40.42 -38.74 -38.29
N VAL A 878 -39.41 -39.08 -37.50
CA VAL A 878 -39.23 -38.63 -36.11
C VAL A 878 -37.81 -38.09 -35.99
N SER A 879 -37.65 -36.82 -35.61
CA SER A 879 -36.34 -36.17 -35.43
C SER A 879 -35.52 -36.91 -34.36
N GLU A 880 -34.19 -36.88 -34.46
CA GLU A 880 -33.30 -37.31 -33.37
C GLU A 880 -33.56 -36.50 -32.08
N SER A 881 -33.94 -35.22 -32.24
CA SER A 881 -34.35 -34.34 -31.13
C SER A 881 -35.75 -34.64 -30.57
N SER A 882 -36.24 -35.87 -30.71
CA SER A 882 -37.52 -36.37 -30.18
C SER A 882 -37.29 -37.71 -29.50
N SER A 883 -38.21 -38.16 -28.65
CA SER A 883 -38.10 -39.51 -28.08
C SER A 883 -38.02 -40.56 -29.19
N ASN A 884 -37.16 -41.58 -29.05
CA ASN A 884 -37.08 -42.76 -29.93
C ASN A 884 -38.32 -43.66 -29.78
N SER A 885 -39.50 -43.12 -30.03
CA SER A 885 -40.80 -43.77 -29.91
C SER A 885 -41.80 -43.30 -30.96
N PHE A 886 -42.75 -44.17 -31.30
CA PHE A 886 -43.85 -43.88 -32.20
C PHE A 886 -45.11 -44.66 -31.80
N SER A 887 -46.22 -43.93 -31.58
CA SER A 887 -47.52 -44.55 -31.31
C SER A 887 -48.17 -45.00 -32.62
N ALA A 888 -48.30 -46.31 -32.80
CA ALA A 888 -48.69 -46.89 -34.07
C ALA A 888 -50.20 -46.72 -34.35
N PRO A 889 -50.60 -46.26 -35.56
CA PRO A 889 -52.00 -45.97 -35.88
C PRO A 889 -52.89 -47.22 -36.05
N GLY A 890 -52.32 -48.41 -36.23
CA GLY A 890 -53.10 -49.66 -36.29
C GLY A 890 -52.26 -50.93 -36.46
N PRO A 891 -52.89 -52.10 -36.62
CA PRO A 891 -52.19 -53.39 -36.71
C PRO A 891 -51.34 -53.54 -37.98
N GLY A 892 -50.32 -54.38 -37.90
CA GLY A 892 -49.35 -54.63 -38.99
C GLY A 892 -47.90 -54.67 -38.50
N THR A 893 -47.00 -55.02 -39.41
CA THR A 893 -45.55 -55.03 -39.16
C THR A 893 -44.92 -53.68 -39.47
N TYR A 894 -44.11 -53.19 -38.55
CA TYR A 894 -43.41 -51.92 -38.62
C TYR A 894 -41.88 -52.13 -38.54
N THR A 895 -41.13 -51.28 -39.23
CA THR A 895 -39.67 -51.20 -39.18
C THR A 895 -39.22 -49.74 -39.12
N VAL A 896 -38.03 -49.50 -38.60
CA VAL A 896 -37.41 -48.18 -38.50
C VAL A 896 -36.06 -48.21 -39.24
N VAL A 897 -35.68 -47.08 -39.84
CA VAL A 897 -34.32 -46.80 -40.31
C VAL A 897 -33.82 -45.50 -39.69
N ALA A 898 -32.54 -45.44 -39.35
CA ALA A 898 -31.84 -44.20 -39.07
C ALA A 898 -31.54 -43.46 -40.39
N VAL A 899 -31.46 -42.13 -40.34
CA VAL A 899 -31.23 -41.25 -41.49
C VAL A 899 -30.14 -40.23 -41.15
N ASP A 900 -29.08 -40.15 -41.97
CA ASP A 900 -28.01 -39.18 -41.79
C ASP A 900 -28.35 -37.78 -42.34
N ILE A 901 -27.55 -36.78 -41.95
CA ILE A 901 -27.64 -35.40 -42.45
C ILE A 901 -27.49 -35.27 -43.98
N THR A 902 -26.94 -36.27 -44.68
CA THR A 902 -26.85 -36.30 -46.15
C THR A 902 -28.05 -36.99 -46.82
N GLY A 903 -28.95 -37.57 -46.03
CA GLY A 903 -30.20 -38.19 -46.42
C GLY A 903 -30.15 -39.69 -46.74
N ARG A 904 -29.02 -40.37 -46.51
CA ARG A 904 -28.94 -41.84 -46.67
C ARG A 904 -29.57 -42.52 -45.46
N GLN A 905 -29.74 -43.84 -45.54
CA GLN A 905 -30.56 -44.61 -44.61
C GLN A 905 -29.87 -45.89 -44.20
N SER A 906 -30.07 -46.29 -42.94
CA SER A 906 -29.63 -47.59 -42.45
C SER A 906 -30.36 -48.75 -43.15
N ALA A 907 -29.86 -49.97 -42.95
CA ALA A 907 -30.72 -51.15 -43.12
C ALA A 907 -31.94 -51.07 -42.17
N ALA A 908 -33.04 -51.72 -42.56
CA ALA A 908 -34.26 -51.75 -41.74
C ALA A 908 -34.06 -52.55 -40.44
N SER A 909 -34.66 -52.05 -39.36
CA SER A 909 -34.71 -52.73 -38.06
C SER A 909 -35.45 -54.06 -38.09
N ASN A 910 -35.36 -54.83 -37.00
CA ASN A 910 -36.13 -56.05 -36.80
C ASN A 910 -37.65 -55.76 -36.74
N GLY A 911 -38.42 -56.29 -37.70
CA GLY A 911 -39.84 -55.99 -37.83
C GLY A 911 -40.69 -56.33 -36.60
N VAL A 912 -41.22 -55.31 -35.91
CA VAL A 912 -42.17 -55.47 -34.79
C VAL A 912 -43.59 -55.47 -35.31
N THR A 913 -44.47 -56.32 -34.77
CA THR A 913 -45.83 -56.51 -35.33
C THR A 913 -46.91 -56.31 -34.29
N ILE A 914 -47.84 -55.40 -34.57
CA ILE A 914 -49.08 -55.22 -33.81
C ILE A 914 -50.13 -56.16 -34.38
N ALA A 915 -50.63 -57.08 -33.55
CA ALA A 915 -51.76 -57.93 -33.90
C ALA A 915 -53.05 -57.11 -34.05
N ALA A 916 -53.92 -57.49 -34.99
CA ALA A 916 -55.28 -56.99 -35.00
C ALA A 916 -56.04 -57.51 -33.75
N PRO A 917 -56.93 -56.70 -33.14
CA PRO A 917 -57.73 -57.17 -32.01
C PRO A 917 -58.56 -58.39 -32.41
N LYS A 918 -58.58 -59.39 -31.54
CA LYS A 918 -59.30 -60.64 -31.74
C LYS A 918 -60.81 -60.40 -31.50
N PRO A 919 -61.71 -60.79 -32.41
CA PRO A 919 -63.14 -60.50 -32.24
C PRO A 919 -63.72 -61.27 -31.04
N GLU A 920 -64.59 -60.60 -30.29
CA GLU A 920 -65.32 -61.18 -29.16
C GLU A 920 -66.50 -62.04 -29.63
N PRO A 921 -66.90 -63.07 -28.84
CA PRO A 921 -68.05 -63.92 -29.17
C PRO A 921 -69.38 -63.26 -28.78
N ALA A 922 -70.41 -63.42 -29.63
CA ALA A 922 -71.73 -62.82 -29.43
C ALA A 922 -72.61 -63.59 -28.42
N PRO A 923 -73.49 -62.90 -27.65
CA PRO A 923 -74.51 -63.51 -26.80
C PRO A 923 -75.92 -63.57 -27.43
N GLU A 924 -76.68 -64.60 -27.08
CA GLU A 924 -78.12 -64.81 -27.38
C GLU A 924 -78.74 -65.70 -26.26
N PRO A 925 -80.08 -65.72 -26.05
CA PRO A 925 -81.08 -64.65 -26.24
C PRO A 925 -82.17 -64.55 -25.11
N GLU A 926 -82.86 -63.41 -25.06
CA GLU A 926 -84.24 -63.15 -24.55
C GLU A 926 -84.67 -63.54 -23.09
N PRO A 927 -85.58 -62.73 -22.46
CA PRO A 927 -87.03 -62.92 -22.61
C PRO A 927 -87.86 -61.62 -22.81
N ALA A 928 -89.15 -61.76 -23.16
CA ALA A 928 -90.11 -60.66 -23.44
C ALA A 928 -91.48 -60.86 -22.69
N PRO A 929 -92.59 -60.13 -22.98
CA PRO A 929 -92.89 -58.79 -22.41
C PRO A 929 -94.33 -58.63 -21.82
N ALA A 930 -94.62 -57.55 -21.05
CA ALA A 930 -95.95 -56.96 -20.73
C ALA A 930 -95.85 -55.84 -19.64
N PRO A 931 -96.88 -55.01 -19.35
CA PRO A 931 -97.75 -54.20 -20.25
C PRO A 931 -97.96 -52.73 -19.79
N GLU A 932 -98.77 -51.96 -20.55
CA GLU A 932 -99.34 -50.61 -20.27
C GLU A 932 -100.43 -50.59 -19.16
N PRO A 933 -101.02 -49.44 -18.66
CA PRO A 933 -101.36 -48.20 -19.42
C PRO A 933 -101.34 -46.79 -18.72
N GLU A 934 -101.52 -45.75 -19.55
CA GLU A 934 -102.23 -44.44 -19.42
C GLU A 934 -102.29 -43.62 -18.10
N PRO A 935 -102.32 -42.26 -18.22
CA PRO A 935 -103.63 -41.55 -18.21
C PRO A 935 -103.85 -40.52 -19.34
N GLU A 936 -105.11 -40.15 -19.58
CA GLU A 936 -105.59 -39.20 -20.59
C GLU A 936 -105.31 -37.69 -20.28
N ARG A 937 -105.07 -36.91 -21.37
CA ARG A 937 -105.39 -35.46 -21.57
C ARG A 937 -104.53 -34.40 -20.82
N GLU A 938 -104.38 -33.16 -21.31
CA GLU A 938 -104.87 -32.50 -22.55
C GLU A 938 -103.88 -31.40 -23.04
N GLU A 939 -103.94 -31.09 -24.35
CA GLU A 939 -103.61 -29.80 -25.02
C GLU A 939 -102.28 -29.04 -24.70
N THR A 940 -101.20 -29.13 -25.51
CA THR A 940 -100.88 -28.44 -26.81
C THR A 940 -100.14 -27.07 -26.70
N PRO A 941 -99.48 -26.54 -27.76
CA PRO A 941 -98.85 -27.20 -28.94
C PRO A 941 -97.48 -26.63 -29.42
N ALA A 942 -96.76 -27.41 -30.24
CA ALA A 942 -95.96 -26.99 -31.43
C ALA A 942 -94.70 -26.08 -31.23
N PRO A 943 -93.81 -25.96 -32.24
CA PRO A 943 -93.79 -26.58 -33.59
C PRO A 943 -92.72 -27.67 -33.80
N ALA A 944 -92.64 -28.18 -35.03
CA ALA A 944 -91.83 -29.35 -35.42
C ALA A 944 -90.64 -29.01 -36.34
N GLN A 945 -89.83 -30.03 -36.64
CA GLN A 945 -88.66 -30.00 -37.52
C GLN A 945 -89.04 -30.01 -39.02
N GLU A 946 -88.12 -29.52 -39.87
CA GLU A 946 -87.81 -29.87 -41.29
C GLU A 946 -87.00 -28.69 -41.92
N THR A 947 -86.16 -28.80 -42.96
CA THR A 947 -85.79 -29.91 -43.88
C THR A 947 -84.30 -29.83 -44.34
N GLU A 948 -83.94 -30.72 -45.27
CA GLU A 948 -82.64 -31.08 -45.87
C GLU A 948 -81.65 -30.01 -46.43
N ARG A 949 -80.36 -30.38 -46.40
CA ARG A 949 -79.27 -30.27 -47.42
C ARG A 949 -79.31 -29.14 -48.49
N GLN A 950 -78.22 -28.35 -48.62
CA GLN A 950 -77.14 -28.58 -49.62
C GLN A 950 -75.96 -27.56 -49.51
N GLU A 951 -74.94 -27.77 -50.34
CA GLU A 951 -73.66 -27.05 -50.60
C GLU A 951 -73.84 -25.68 -51.33
N PRO A 952 -72.80 -24.84 -51.59
CA PRO A 952 -71.51 -24.57 -50.92
C PRO A 952 -71.15 -23.03 -50.85
N GLU A 953 -69.85 -22.72 -50.74
CA GLU A 953 -69.11 -21.49 -51.18
C GLU A 953 -68.95 -20.25 -50.24
N GLU A 954 -67.67 -19.94 -49.98
CA GLU A 954 -66.94 -18.65 -49.83
C GLU A 954 -67.50 -17.44 -49.02
N GLU A 955 -66.79 -17.14 -47.90
CA GLU A 955 -66.17 -15.83 -47.51
C GLU A 955 -66.96 -14.47 -47.53
N PRO A 956 -66.46 -13.37 -46.91
CA PRO A 956 -65.22 -13.16 -46.13
C PRO A 956 -65.39 -12.50 -44.73
N ALA A 957 -64.26 -12.38 -44.02
CA ALA A 957 -63.80 -11.27 -43.15
C ALA A 957 -64.59 -10.74 -41.92
N GLU A 958 -63.81 -10.42 -40.88
CA GLU A 958 -64.05 -9.46 -39.77
C GLU A 958 -65.21 -9.77 -38.78
N GLU A 959 -65.11 -9.52 -37.48
CA GLU A 959 -64.20 -8.65 -36.71
C GLU A 959 -63.82 -9.23 -35.32
N GLU A 960 -62.98 -8.51 -34.59
CA GLU A 960 -62.41 -8.72 -33.22
C GLU A 960 -63.45 -8.60 -32.05
N PRO A 961 -63.06 -8.75 -30.75
CA PRO A 961 -62.08 -9.63 -30.08
C PRO A 961 -62.62 -10.17 -28.72
N ALA A 962 -61.71 -10.41 -27.76
CA ALA A 962 -61.82 -10.28 -26.29
C ALA A 962 -61.69 -11.56 -25.44
N GLU A 963 -60.99 -11.39 -24.32
CA GLU A 963 -60.63 -12.39 -23.30
C GLU A 963 -61.78 -12.67 -22.32
N GLU A 964 -61.76 -13.82 -21.62
CA GLU A 964 -61.59 -13.87 -20.15
C GLU A 964 -61.50 -15.32 -19.60
N THR A 965 -61.38 -15.46 -18.28
CA THR A 965 -60.77 -16.57 -17.51
C THR A 965 -61.81 -17.59 -16.92
N PRO A 966 -61.62 -18.30 -15.76
CA PRO A 966 -61.01 -19.64 -15.70
C PRO A 966 -61.77 -20.73 -14.85
N ALA A 967 -61.18 -21.93 -14.74
CA ALA A 967 -61.34 -22.94 -13.65
C ALA A 967 -62.72 -23.69 -13.52
N PRO A 968 -62.97 -24.65 -12.59
CA PRO A 968 -62.09 -25.29 -11.57
C PRO A 968 -62.18 -26.85 -11.35
N GLU A 969 -61.20 -27.39 -10.60
CA GLU A 969 -61.23 -28.41 -9.48
C GLU A 969 -61.80 -29.87 -9.53
N GLU A 970 -60.90 -30.84 -9.21
CA GLU A 970 -60.91 -31.89 -8.12
C GLU A 970 -61.96 -33.04 -8.01
N PRO A 971 -61.81 -34.08 -7.13
CA PRO A 971 -60.81 -34.43 -6.05
C PRO A 971 -60.08 -35.82 -6.28
N GLU A 972 -59.60 -36.71 -5.37
CA GLU A 972 -59.72 -36.97 -3.90
C GLU A 972 -58.65 -38.02 -3.36
N GLU A 973 -58.57 -38.25 -2.03
CA GLU A 973 -57.97 -39.38 -1.23
C GLU A 973 -56.48 -39.41 -0.70
N GLU A 974 -56.30 -39.97 0.53
CA GLU A 974 -55.13 -40.04 1.48
C GLU A 974 -54.81 -41.52 1.90
N PRO A 975 -54.06 -41.95 2.99
CA PRO A 975 -53.22 -41.32 4.07
C PRO A 975 -51.77 -41.93 4.18
N GLU A 976 -50.93 -42.04 5.25
CA GLU A 976 -50.97 -42.07 6.75
C GLU A 976 -49.66 -41.49 7.43
N GLU A 977 -49.56 -41.46 8.77
CA GLU A 977 -48.51 -40.83 9.65
C GLU A 977 -47.78 -41.87 10.57
N GLU A 978 -46.77 -41.65 11.46
CA GLU A 978 -46.06 -40.47 12.06
C GLU A 978 -44.50 -40.65 11.89
N GLU A 979 -43.46 -40.45 12.75
CA GLU A 979 -43.16 -40.11 14.19
C GLU A 979 -41.67 -39.55 14.25
N GLU A 980 -41.12 -39.06 15.38
CA GLU A 980 -39.75 -38.42 15.48
C GLU A 980 -38.76 -38.98 16.56
N ALA A 981 -37.45 -38.64 16.42
CA ALA A 981 -36.46 -38.33 17.49
C ALA A 981 -35.77 -39.47 18.34
N PRO A 982 -34.58 -39.25 19.00
CA PRO A 982 -33.37 -38.48 18.61
C PRO A 982 -32.00 -39.25 18.90
N PRO A 983 -30.93 -38.84 19.68
CA PRO A 983 -29.54 -39.40 19.50
C PRO A 983 -28.75 -39.90 20.78
N GLU A 984 -27.52 -40.44 20.62
CA GLU A 984 -26.50 -40.60 21.71
C GLU A 984 -25.05 -40.92 21.19
N GLU A 985 -24.02 -40.72 22.03
CA GLU A 985 -22.59 -41.17 21.93
C GLU A 985 -22.22 -41.96 23.25
N PRO A 986 -20.97 -42.39 23.58
CA PRO A 986 -19.71 -42.63 22.82
C PRO A 986 -19.11 -44.05 23.08
N GLU A 987 -17.89 -44.38 22.59
CA GLU A 987 -16.79 -45.04 23.36
C GLU A 987 -15.47 -45.23 22.56
N GLU A 988 -14.37 -45.52 23.28
CA GLU A 988 -12.94 -45.69 22.88
C GLU A 988 -12.36 -46.89 23.69
N PRO A 989 -11.07 -47.32 23.61
CA PRO A 989 -10.03 -47.24 22.55
C PRO A 989 -9.35 -48.63 22.28
N GLU A 990 -8.36 -48.71 21.37
CA GLU A 990 -7.26 -49.73 21.48
C GLU A 990 -5.96 -49.30 20.73
N GLN A 991 -4.80 -49.84 21.15
CA GLN A 991 -3.43 -49.59 20.67
C GLN A 991 -2.58 -50.89 20.83
N PRO A 992 -1.28 -50.95 20.45
CA PRO A 992 -0.64 -50.66 19.15
C PRO A 992 0.31 -51.83 18.71
N GLU A 993 0.84 -51.85 17.48
CA GLU A 993 1.99 -52.73 17.12
C GLU A 993 3.11 -52.05 16.30
N GLU A 994 4.32 -52.25 16.82
CA GLU A 994 5.67 -52.37 16.22
C GLU A 994 6.14 -51.53 15.01
N GLN A 995 6.99 -50.54 15.33
CA GLN A 995 8.41 -50.45 14.93
C GLN A 995 8.87 -51.01 13.56
N SER A 996 9.48 -50.14 12.75
CA SER A 996 10.76 -50.45 12.08
C SER A 996 11.68 -49.24 12.08
N GLU A 997 12.93 -49.44 12.51
CA GLU A 997 14.02 -48.44 12.55
C GLU A 997 14.92 -48.52 11.29
N PRO A 998 15.86 -47.58 11.05
CA PRO A 998 16.27 -47.19 9.69
C PRO A 998 17.45 -47.98 9.11
N ASP A 999 17.52 -48.01 7.77
CA ASP A 999 18.77 -48.23 7.06
C ASP A 999 19.61 -46.95 7.06
N THR A 1000 20.86 -47.07 7.51
CA THR A 1000 21.85 -45.99 7.55
C THR A 1000 22.85 -46.13 6.41
N GLU A 1001 22.99 -45.11 5.56
CA GLU A 1001 24.23 -44.88 4.81
C GLU A 1001 24.79 -43.48 5.11
N THR A 1002 26.09 -43.44 5.38
CA THR A 1002 26.89 -42.26 5.77
C THR A 1002 27.61 -41.63 4.56
N PRO A 1003 28.06 -40.37 4.64
CA PRO A 1003 28.38 -39.57 3.45
C PRO A 1003 29.76 -39.85 2.83
N GLU A 1004 29.91 -39.43 1.57
CA GLU A 1004 31.21 -39.07 0.98
C GLU A 1004 31.32 -37.55 0.78
N ASN A 1005 32.55 -37.11 0.57
CA ASN A 1005 33.08 -35.77 0.85
C ASN A 1005 33.30 -34.95 -0.45
N GLU A 1006 33.82 -33.72 -0.32
CA GLU A 1006 34.60 -32.99 -1.35
C GLU A 1006 33.83 -32.48 -2.61
N GLU A 1007 34.15 -31.33 -3.23
CA GLU A 1007 35.06 -30.21 -2.88
C GLU A 1007 34.64 -28.91 -3.64
N ASP A 1008 35.24 -27.78 -3.24
CA ASP A 1008 35.36 -26.44 -3.87
C ASP A 1008 34.87 -26.20 -5.33
N ALA A 1009 34.29 -25.00 -5.59
CA ALA A 1009 35.09 -23.86 -6.11
C ALA A 1009 34.28 -22.62 -6.54
N ALA A 1010 34.94 -21.46 -6.43
CA ALA A 1010 34.65 -20.13 -7.00
C ALA A 1010 33.51 -19.31 -6.34
#